data_AF-A0A536DIH3-F1
#
_entry.id   AF-A0A536DIH3-F1
#
_cell.length_a   1.000
_cell.length_b   1.000
_cell.length_c   1.000
_cell.angle_alpha   90.00
_cell.angle_beta   90.00
_cell.angle_gamma   90.00
#
_symmetry.space_group_name_H-M   'P 1'
#
loop_
_entity.id
_entity.type
_entity.pdbx_description
1 polymer ?
#
loop_
_entity_poly.entity_id
_entity_poly.type
_entity_poly.pdbx_seq_one_letter_code
_entity_poly.pdbx_strand_id
1 'polypeptide(L)'
;MPAPPAICVHSPRHGQSAVIQRVPPCCQDDSNSEQFVTPDSAIRCPCIARLALQAMFGRFLTRSGGSAAAGVALLLAGLLQAAPIFAAELVVDNSDGAVMVKGKWTTTTTTGGFYGADYLFRTAGDGSSSVTWPFPSGTAGRYEVFGRWSAGPNRASNAMYVINSTSGATNVSVNQKANGGAWQSLGTFDFQPGKGQGVVITDKADGVVVADAIRFAGPQASAGQAPSGVQQTASVPPTPAPPPPPTPMDARYFAQTGYRVGEDAFWNYFQVRGGVRSFGYPVSNVFLLYGMKVQIFQRQILQLRPDGGVQTMNVLDEGLLPYTHMNGSTFPAPEPTVVNQSPKPDAPDYLPKTLEFVRAIAPDTFEGEPVNFARTFFGSVRPEDAYPNGVPDGGDVLLPYFNLEIWGLPTSHPARDPSNPNFIYQRFQRGIMHYDKGCGCTQGLLLADYVKALLTGRNLPLDLAQESKGSKLASQFKPGQPQALARPADLPGSDLSNAFRRDAGITLDAGHGGTEIGTSHTYPDGTVILEKELNLRVMLRVRDLLQQAGFQVTTTRTRDSQVNTDKKDLTGDGKVTVSDDLQARVDTANNSGSDIFVAIHFNGISDPNIKGTYVFFDPDRPYADHSKALAELVDSSISRALRDAGYTTVDHGATRDTSVLGGDHYYLLSPKTDAVARPSQMPAIIGESLFLTNEDDANAARKDNIVEAVARGYLEGIKAYFAKYPVN
;
A
#
# COMPACT_ATOMS: atom_id res chain seq x y z
N MET A 1 61.58 -10.86 -17.20
CA MET A 1 62.30 -9.71 -16.62
C MET A 1 61.33 -8.52 -16.47
N PRO A 2 61.62 -7.53 -15.61
CA PRO A 2 60.57 -6.96 -14.74
C PRO A 2 60.24 -5.47 -15.00
N ALA A 3 59.54 -4.85 -14.05
CA ALA A 3 58.93 -3.50 -14.14
C ALA A 3 59.80 -2.35 -13.54
N PRO A 4 59.26 -1.39 -12.77
CA PRO A 4 59.26 0.04 -13.08
C PRO A 4 60.39 0.84 -12.38
N PRO A 5 60.37 2.19 -12.42
CA PRO A 5 59.90 2.90 -11.21
C PRO A 5 59.22 4.29 -11.45
N ALA A 6 58.78 4.91 -10.34
CA ALA A 6 58.53 6.35 -10.21
C ALA A 6 59.45 6.94 -9.11
N ILE A 7 59.68 8.26 -9.04
CA ILE A 7 60.36 8.91 -7.89
C ILE A 7 60.12 10.43 -7.75
N CYS A 8 60.40 10.94 -6.54
CA CYS A 8 60.01 12.22 -5.94
C CYS A 8 60.96 13.43 -6.16
N VAL A 9 60.54 14.63 -5.70
CA VAL A 9 61.36 15.77 -5.17
C VAL A 9 60.44 16.53 -4.17
N HIS A 10 60.65 16.47 -2.82
CA HIS A 10 61.48 17.35 -1.94
C HIS A 10 60.91 18.76 -1.63
N SER A 11 61.08 19.44 -0.47
CA SER A 11 61.60 19.10 0.90
C SER A 11 61.25 20.25 1.93
N PRO A 12 61.98 20.59 3.04
CA PRO A 12 61.61 20.22 4.43
C PRO A 12 61.57 21.34 5.51
N ARG A 13 61.30 20.98 6.79
CA ARG A 13 62.12 21.37 7.98
C ARG A 13 61.85 20.49 9.24
N HIS A 14 62.79 20.55 10.19
CA HIS A 14 62.92 19.74 11.44
C HIS A 14 61.75 19.93 12.45
N GLY A 15 61.51 19.09 13.48
CA GLY A 15 62.19 17.90 14.05
C GLY A 15 61.53 17.52 15.41
N GLN A 16 61.94 16.53 16.23
CA GLN A 16 63.04 15.54 16.23
C GLN A 16 62.65 14.27 17.04
N SER A 17 63.52 13.26 17.05
CA SER A 17 63.88 12.22 18.06
C SER A 17 62.92 11.72 19.17
N ALA A 18 62.87 10.42 19.53
CA ALA A 18 63.47 9.20 18.94
C ALA A 18 62.99 7.86 19.60
N VAL A 19 63.10 6.72 18.86
CA VAL A 19 63.45 5.33 19.34
C VAL A 19 62.40 4.54 20.19
N ILE A 20 62.05 3.26 19.93
CA ILE A 20 62.27 2.35 18.76
C ILE A 20 61.22 1.18 18.71
N GLN A 21 61.25 0.39 17.61
CA GLN A 21 60.55 -0.88 17.19
C GLN A 21 59.86 -1.80 18.26
N ARG A 22 58.80 -2.62 18.02
CA ARG A 22 58.08 -3.28 16.88
C ARG A 22 58.31 -4.83 16.71
N VAL A 23 57.26 -5.65 17.00
CA VAL A 23 56.68 -6.76 16.16
C VAL A 23 57.54 -8.06 15.90
N PRO A 24 57.04 -9.29 15.57
CA PRO A 24 55.88 -10.16 15.97
C PRO A 24 56.38 -11.50 16.63
N PRO A 25 56.13 -12.80 16.23
CA PRO A 25 54.92 -13.58 15.78
C PRO A 25 54.67 -15.00 16.41
N CYS A 26 53.44 -15.55 16.23
CA CYS A 26 53.04 -16.97 15.93
C CYS A 26 53.27 -18.21 16.84
N CYS A 27 52.46 -19.26 16.55
CA CYS A 27 52.48 -20.68 16.98
C CYS A 27 52.13 -20.99 18.46
N GLN A 28 51.55 -22.15 18.86
CA GLN A 28 50.79 -23.25 18.19
C GLN A 28 49.99 -24.04 19.27
N ASP A 29 49.09 -24.94 18.85
CA ASP A 29 48.65 -26.27 19.38
C ASP A 29 48.99 -26.70 20.85
N ASP A 30 48.25 -27.57 21.57
CA ASP A 30 47.07 -28.41 21.27
C ASP A 30 46.40 -28.99 22.56
N SER A 31 45.32 -29.78 22.37
CA SER A 31 44.93 -30.98 23.16
C SER A 31 44.28 -30.88 24.57
N ASN A 32 43.08 -31.49 24.64
CA ASN A 32 42.54 -32.47 25.60
C ASN A 32 42.97 -32.53 27.08
N SER A 33 41.95 -32.56 27.97
CA SER A 33 41.60 -33.64 28.93
C SER A 33 40.89 -33.00 30.14
N GLU A 34 39.56 -33.12 30.29
CA GLU A 34 38.78 -34.26 30.81
C GLU A 34 38.54 -34.22 32.33
N GLN A 35 37.31 -34.59 32.71
CA GLN A 35 36.85 -35.06 34.03
C GLN A 35 36.97 -34.09 35.24
N PHE A 36 35.88 -33.55 35.81
CA PHE A 36 34.73 -34.15 36.54
C PHE A 36 34.91 -34.15 38.08
N VAL A 37 33.76 -34.20 38.77
CA VAL A 37 33.55 -34.36 40.24
C VAL A 37 33.47 -33.06 41.07
N THR A 38 32.46 -33.05 41.94
CA THR A 38 32.03 -32.02 42.91
C THR A 38 32.13 -32.61 44.35
N PRO A 39 31.61 -32.04 45.47
CA PRO A 39 30.96 -30.75 45.72
C PRO A 39 31.49 -30.01 47.00
N ASP A 40 30.66 -29.10 47.53
CA ASP A 40 30.40 -28.83 48.96
C ASP A 40 31.09 -27.70 49.78
N SER A 41 30.21 -26.83 50.31
CA SER A 41 30.10 -26.40 51.72
C SER A 41 31.13 -25.48 52.43
N ALA A 42 31.15 -24.20 52.01
CA ALA A 42 30.68 -23.03 52.82
C ALA A 42 31.45 -22.49 54.08
N ILE A 43 30.93 -21.34 54.58
CA ILE A 43 31.00 -20.76 55.97
C ILE A 43 32.04 -19.65 56.32
N ARG A 44 31.50 -18.54 56.89
CA ARG A 44 32.10 -17.35 57.61
C ARG A 44 32.83 -16.27 56.76
N CYS A 45 32.64 -14.93 56.88
CA CYS A 45 32.29 -13.93 57.95
C CYS A 45 33.56 -13.19 58.54
N PRO A 46 33.48 -12.07 59.30
CA PRO A 46 33.35 -10.68 58.81
C PRO A 46 34.42 -9.67 59.32
N CYS A 47 34.40 -8.43 58.78
CA CYS A 47 35.06 -7.22 59.35
C CYS A 47 34.49 -5.91 58.72
N ILE A 48 35.03 -4.71 59.00
CA ILE A 48 34.56 -3.78 60.07
C ILE A 48 34.97 -2.31 59.76
N ALA A 49 34.18 -1.32 60.25
CA ALA A 49 34.51 0.13 60.39
C ALA A 49 34.75 0.99 59.10
N ARG A 50 34.73 2.35 59.09
CA ARG A 50 33.87 3.41 59.73
C ARG A 50 34.26 4.84 59.25
N LEU A 51 33.32 5.82 59.22
CA LEU A 51 33.49 7.30 59.00
C LEU A 51 34.02 7.76 57.61
N ALA A 52 33.91 9.03 57.13
CA ALA A 52 33.32 10.32 57.60
C ALA A 52 32.74 11.09 56.36
N LEU A 53 31.64 11.87 56.35
CA LEU A 53 31.23 13.13 57.04
C LEU A 53 31.46 14.44 56.22
N GLN A 54 30.37 15.00 55.65
CA GLN A 54 29.98 16.44 55.53
C GLN A 54 28.56 16.46 54.88
N ALA A 55 27.50 17.13 55.37
CA ALA A 55 27.24 18.53 55.76
C ALA A 55 26.97 19.45 54.52
N MET A 56 25.93 20.29 54.43
CA MET A 56 25.03 20.89 55.44
C MET A 56 23.57 21.18 54.95
N PHE A 57 22.60 21.06 55.87
CA PHE A 57 21.32 21.81 56.07
C PHE A 57 20.29 21.95 54.90
N GLY A 58 18.96 22.04 55.13
CA GLY A 58 18.20 22.20 56.39
C GLY A 58 16.75 21.65 56.38
N ARG A 59 16.03 21.85 57.50
CA ARG A 59 14.70 21.27 57.86
C ARG A 59 13.53 22.18 57.37
N PHE A 60 12.22 21.84 57.39
CA PHE A 60 11.34 21.17 58.37
C PHE A 60 10.20 20.37 57.65
N LEU A 61 9.76 19.18 58.09
CA LEU A 61 8.64 18.88 59.03
C LEU A 61 7.30 19.57 58.66
N THR A 62 6.12 18.92 58.63
CA THR A 62 5.57 17.84 59.50
C THR A 62 4.61 16.82 58.80
N ARG A 63 4.20 15.78 59.55
CA ARG A 63 2.95 14.93 59.54
C ARG A 63 1.90 15.16 58.41
N SER A 64 1.14 14.17 57.94
CA SER A 64 0.84 12.76 58.33
C SER A 64 0.07 12.09 57.16
N GLY A 65 -0.15 10.77 57.02
CA GLY A 65 0.06 9.59 57.86
C GLY A 65 -0.75 8.40 57.26
N GLY A 66 -0.79 7.24 57.91
CA GLY A 66 -1.52 6.06 57.42
C GLY A 66 -0.59 4.90 57.02
N SER A 67 -0.90 3.68 57.46
CA SER A 67 -0.02 2.51 57.38
C SER A 67 -0.69 1.33 56.68
N ALA A 68 0.10 0.58 55.91
CA ALA A 68 -0.18 -0.79 55.42
C ALA A 68 -1.39 -0.92 54.44
N ALA A 69 -1.48 -1.95 53.59
CA ALA A 69 -0.83 -3.27 53.64
C ALA A 69 -0.38 -3.83 52.27
N ALA A 70 0.14 -5.05 52.29
CA ALA A 70 0.81 -5.74 51.19
C ALA A 70 -0.06 -6.03 49.96
N GLY A 71 0.59 -6.13 48.78
CA GLY A 71 -0.05 -6.55 47.52
C GLY A 71 0.88 -6.86 46.34
N VAL A 72 2.21 -6.75 46.48
CA VAL A 72 3.17 -6.88 45.37
C VAL A 72 3.64 -8.34 45.20
N ALA A 73 2.73 -9.24 44.82
CA ALA A 73 3.08 -10.65 44.58
C ALA A 73 2.12 -11.45 43.67
N LEU A 74 1.34 -10.86 42.75
CA LEU A 74 0.71 -11.63 41.64
C LEU A 74 0.14 -10.71 40.53
N LEU A 75 0.97 -10.29 39.57
CA LEU A 75 0.49 -9.61 38.33
C LEU A 75 1.50 -9.66 37.16
N LEU A 76 2.32 -10.71 37.09
CA LEU A 76 3.36 -10.91 36.06
C LEU A 76 3.05 -12.11 35.14
N ALA A 77 1.76 -12.41 34.99
CA ALA A 77 1.21 -13.49 34.15
C ALA A 77 -0.14 -13.08 33.50
N GLY A 78 -0.29 -11.79 33.19
CA GLY A 78 -1.57 -11.18 32.75
C GLY A 78 -1.50 -10.34 31.47
N LEU A 79 -0.37 -10.35 30.77
CA LEU A 79 -0.22 -9.71 29.46
C LEU A 79 0.00 -10.78 28.38
N LEU A 80 -1.08 -11.47 28.01
CA LEU A 80 -1.18 -11.87 26.61
C LEU A 80 -1.18 -10.59 25.79
N GLN A 81 -0.23 -10.46 24.86
CA GLN A 81 -0.33 -9.43 23.83
C GLN A 81 -1.60 -9.73 23.03
N ALA A 82 -2.58 -8.84 23.09
CA ALA A 82 -3.67 -8.84 22.13
C ALA A 82 -3.06 -8.49 20.77
N ALA A 83 -2.75 -9.52 19.98
CA ALA A 83 -2.42 -9.34 18.57
C ALA A 83 -3.58 -8.58 17.91
N PRO A 84 -3.30 -7.62 16.99
CA PRO A 84 -4.37 -6.98 16.25
C PRO A 84 -5.15 -8.06 15.48
N ILE A 85 -6.40 -8.27 15.87
CA ILE A 85 -7.31 -9.16 15.15
C ILE A 85 -7.68 -8.43 13.86
N PHE A 86 -6.89 -8.66 12.81
CA PHE A 86 -7.22 -8.22 11.46
C PHE A 86 -8.58 -8.81 11.09
N ALA A 87 -9.52 -7.95 10.70
CA ALA A 87 -10.81 -8.40 10.20
C ALA A 87 -10.59 -9.25 8.94
N ALA A 88 -11.29 -10.38 8.83
CA ALA A 88 -11.20 -11.20 7.63
C ALA A 88 -11.92 -10.48 6.48
N GLU A 89 -11.20 -10.27 5.39
CA GLU A 89 -11.79 -9.80 4.14
C GLU A 89 -12.09 -11.00 3.26
N LEU A 90 -13.38 -11.28 3.07
CA LEU A 90 -13.88 -12.36 2.23
C LEU A 90 -14.43 -11.74 0.96
N VAL A 91 -13.69 -11.81 -0.15
CA VAL A 91 -14.14 -11.34 -1.46
C VAL A 91 -14.63 -12.53 -2.27
N VAL A 92 -15.75 -12.35 -2.97
CA VAL A 92 -16.30 -13.32 -3.93
C VAL A 92 -16.51 -12.59 -5.26
N ASP A 93 -15.77 -13.01 -6.27
CA ASP A 93 -15.78 -12.49 -7.63
C ASP A 93 -16.83 -13.19 -8.50
N ASN A 94 -17.36 -12.56 -9.56
CA ASN A 94 -18.34 -13.25 -10.43
C ASN A 94 -17.74 -14.45 -11.21
N SER A 95 -16.41 -14.56 -11.29
CA SER A 95 -15.74 -15.72 -11.89
C SER A 95 -15.44 -16.85 -10.88
N ASP A 96 -15.70 -16.66 -9.58
CA ASP A 96 -15.52 -17.70 -8.56
C ASP A 96 -16.57 -18.81 -8.71
N GLY A 97 -16.11 -20.08 -8.66
CA GLY A 97 -16.95 -21.26 -8.86
C GLY A 97 -18.08 -21.49 -7.84
N ALA A 98 -18.16 -20.65 -6.80
CA ALA A 98 -19.26 -20.62 -5.84
C ALA A 98 -20.43 -19.71 -6.27
N VAL A 99 -20.24 -18.82 -7.25
CA VAL A 99 -21.26 -17.88 -7.72
C VAL A 99 -22.27 -18.58 -8.62
N MET A 100 -23.55 -18.46 -8.26
CA MET A 100 -24.65 -19.07 -9.01
C MET A 100 -25.27 -18.07 -9.98
N VAL A 101 -25.04 -18.29 -11.28
CA VAL A 101 -25.62 -17.50 -12.38
C VAL A 101 -26.89 -18.17 -12.90
N LYS A 102 -28.00 -17.42 -12.94
CA LYS A 102 -29.30 -17.87 -13.44
C LYS A 102 -29.77 -16.99 -14.59
N GLY A 103 -30.23 -17.62 -15.67
CA GLY A 103 -30.61 -16.91 -16.90
C GLY A 103 -29.39 -16.47 -17.71
N LYS A 104 -29.63 -15.84 -18.86
CA LYS A 104 -28.55 -15.43 -19.78
C LYS A 104 -27.88 -14.14 -19.28
N TRP A 105 -26.70 -14.27 -18.67
CA TRP A 105 -25.77 -13.17 -18.45
C TRP A 105 -24.63 -13.23 -19.48
N THR A 106 -24.00 -12.11 -19.75
CA THR A 106 -22.90 -11.99 -20.71
C THR A 106 -21.64 -11.54 -19.99
N THR A 107 -20.59 -12.35 -20.01
CA THR A 107 -19.25 -12.00 -19.49
C THR A 107 -18.57 -10.98 -20.41
N THR A 108 -17.92 -9.96 -19.86
CA THR A 108 -17.12 -8.99 -20.64
C THR A 108 -16.10 -8.23 -19.78
N THR A 109 -15.09 -7.65 -20.44
CA THR A 109 -14.09 -6.73 -19.87
C THR A 109 -14.20 -5.31 -20.43
N THR A 110 -15.16 -5.06 -21.34
CA THR A 110 -15.19 -3.88 -22.23
C THR A 110 -15.36 -2.51 -21.56
N THR A 111 -15.71 -2.45 -20.28
CA THR A 111 -15.72 -1.21 -19.49
C THR A 111 -14.99 -1.46 -18.17
N GLY A 112 -13.97 -0.66 -17.85
CA GLY A 112 -13.19 -0.84 -16.62
C GLY A 112 -13.99 -0.70 -15.32
N GLY A 113 -13.34 -0.97 -14.19
CA GLY A 113 -13.90 -0.76 -12.84
C GLY A 113 -14.49 -2.02 -12.17
N PHE A 114 -14.40 -3.18 -12.81
CA PHE A 114 -14.69 -4.49 -12.21
C PHE A 114 -13.58 -4.93 -11.23
N TYR A 115 -13.78 -6.05 -10.54
CA TYR A 115 -12.78 -6.83 -9.79
C TYR A 115 -12.37 -8.07 -10.62
N GLY A 116 -11.45 -8.89 -10.11
CA GLY A 116 -11.10 -10.15 -10.77
C GLY A 116 -10.63 -9.99 -12.22
N ALA A 117 -11.24 -10.75 -13.13
CA ALA A 117 -10.83 -10.85 -14.53
C ALA A 117 -11.83 -10.24 -15.54
N ASP A 118 -13.10 -10.14 -15.17
CA ASP A 118 -14.20 -9.72 -16.05
C ASP A 118 -15.41 -9.28 -15.19
N TYR A 119 -16.53 -8.94 -15.83
CA TYR A 119 -17.83 -8.84 -15.15
C TYR A 119 -18.95 -9.44 -16.00
N LEU A 120 -20.01 -9.88 -15.32
CA LEU A 120 -21.27 -10.27 -15.95
C LEU A 120 -22.15 -9.04 -16.16
N PHE A 121 -22.82 -8.95 -17.31
CA PHE A 121 -23.87 -7.95 -17.53
C PHE A 121 -25.13 -8.53 -18.18
N ARG A 122 -26.25 -7.86 -17.94
CA ARG A 122 -27.55 -8.19 -18.54
C ARG A 122 -28.38 -6.91 -18.71
N THR A 123 -29.00 -6.75 -19.87
CA THR A 123 -30.03 -5.72 -20.11
C THR A 123 -31.22 -5.92 -19.18
N ALA A 124 -31.86 -4.82 -18.76
CA ALA A 124 -33.10 -4.79 -18.00
C ALA A 124 -34.12 -5.88 -18.42
N GLY A 125 -34.74 -6.49 -17.41
CA GLY A 125 -35.70 -7.59 -17.52
C GLY A 125 -36.71 -7.58 -16.37
N ASP A 126 -37.35 -8.73 -16.14
CA ASP A 126 -38.43 -8.90 -15.18
C ASP A 126 -37.97 -9.36 -13.77
N GLY A 127 -36.71 -9.77 -13.62
CA GLY A 127 -36.16 -10.41 -12.42
C GLY A 127 -36.01 -11.92 -12.54
N SER A 128 -36.27 -12.51 -13.72
CA SER A 128 -36.09 -13.94 -13.96
C SER A 128 -34.61 -14.36 -13.96
N SER A 129 -33.70 -13.46 -14.33
CA SER A 129 -32.24 -13.68 -14.34
C SER A 129 -31.58 -13.08 -13.10
N SER A 130 -30.62 -13.80 -12.51
CA SER A 130 -29.91 -13.36 -11.31
C SER A 130 -28.46 -13.82 -11.26
N VAL A 131 -27.64 -13.15 -10.46
CA VAL A 131 -26.32 -13.63 -10.02
C VAL A 131 -26.32 -13.65 -8.50
N THR A 132 -25.86 -14.74 -7.89
CA THR A 132 -25.86 -14.95 -6.45
C THR A 132 -24.44 -15.28 -5.96
N TRP A 133 -23.87 -14.41 -5.14
CA TRP A 133 -22.63 -14.66 -4.40
C TRP A 133 -22.98 -15.20 -3.01
N PRO A 134 -22.70 -16.48 -2.70
CA PRO A 134 -22.93 -17.01 -1.37
C PRO A 134 -21.98 -16.36 -0.35
N PHE A 135 -22.40 -16.28 0.91
CA PHE A 135 -21.51 -15.95 2.01
C PHE A 135 -20.49 -17.11 2.18
N PRO A 136 -19.17 -16.86 2.12
CA PRO A 136 -18.16 -17.92 2.22
C PRO A 136 -18.12 -18.62 3.59
N SER A 137 -17.30 -19.67 3.68
CA SER A 137 -17.00 -20.38 4.93
C SER A 137 -16.09 -19.54 5.86
N GLY A 138 -16.61 -18.41 6.34
CA GLY A 138 -15.95 -17.54 7.33
C GLY A 138 -16.36 -17.81 8.77
N THR A 139 -16.02 -16.89 9.67
CA THR A 139 -16.50 -16.89 11.07
C THR A 139 -17.94 -16.36 11.12
N ALA A 140 -18.79 -16.88 12.00
CA ALA A 140 -20.12 -16.31 12.24
C ALA A 140 -20.02 -14.92 12.93
N GLY A 141 -20.84 -13.96 12.53
CA GLY A 141 -20.87 -12.62 13.13
C GLY A 141 -21.32 -11.53 12.17
N ARG A 142 -21.05 -10.27 12.54
CA ARG A 142 -21.54 -9.07 11.84
C ARG A 142 -20.55 -8.61 10.77
N TYR A 143 -20.94 -8.57 9.50
CA TYR A 143 -20.09 -8.13 8.39
C TYR A 143 -20.66 -6.88 7.73
N GLU A 144 -19.78 -5.97 7.33
CA GLU A 144 -20.14 -4.97 6.31
C GLU A 144 -19.99 -5.60 4.93
N VAL A 145 -21.03 -5.44 4.10
CA VAL A 145 -21.14 -6.02 2.76
C VAL A 145 -20.93 -4.90 1.76
N PHE A 146 -20.00 -5.09 0.83
CA PHE A 146 -19.72 -4.15 -0.26
C PHE A 146 -20.03 -4.80 -1.59
N GLY A 147 -20.68 -4.07 -2.49
CA GLY A 147 -20.75 -4.40 -3.91
C GLY A 147 -19.69 -3.65 -4.70
N ARG A 148 -19.27 -4.21 -5.83
CA ARG A 148 -18.47 -3.54 -6.86
C ARG A 148 -19.15 -3.73 -8.22
N TRP A 149 -18.85 -2.85 -9.16
CA TRP A 149 -19.36 -2.91 -10.54
C TRP A 149 -18.53 -2.04 -11.48
N SER A 150 -18.57 -2.40 -12.76
CA SER A 150 -18.21 -1.50 -13.86
C SER A 150 -19.34 -0.48 -14.13
N ALA A 151 -19.08 0.80 -13.84
CA ALA A 151 -20.04 1.88 -14.06
C ALA A 151 -20.07 2.38 -15.52
N GLY A 152 -21.20 2.97 -15.94
CA GLY A 152 -21.35 3.53 -17.28
C GLY A 152 -22.74 4.12 -17.57
N PRO A 153 -22.91 4.93 -18.63
CA PRO A 153 -24.14 5.71 -18.85
C PRO A 153 -25.37 4.85 -19.16
N ASN A 154 -25.19 3.63 -19.68
CA ASN A 154 -26.28 2.69 -19.98
C ASN A 154 -26.60 1.72 -18.84
N ARG A 155 -25.90 1.81 -17.69
CA ARG A 155 -26.14 0.94 -16.54
C ARG A 155 -27.47 1.28 -15.86
N ALA A 156 -27.94 0.43 -14.96
CA ALA A 156 -29.11 0.69 -14.14
C ALA A 156 -28.84 1.79 -13.09
N SER A 157 -29.80 2.70 -12.89
CA SER A 157 -29.86 3.63 -11.76
C SER A 157 -30.44 3.01 -10.48
N ASN A 158 -31.06 1.82 -10.59
CA ASN A 158 -31.75 1.12 -9.50
C ASN A 158 -31.45 -0.40 -9.45
N ALA A 159 -30.20 -0.78 -9.74
CA ALA A 159 -29.76 -2.17 -9.65
C ALA A 159 -30.02 -2.73 -8.25
N MET A 160 -30.86 -3.75 -8.13
CA MET A 160 -31.36 -4.23 -6.85
C MET A 160 -30.52 -5.38 -6.32
N TYR A 161 -29.73 -5.11 -5.28
CA TYR A 161 -29.05 -6.12 -4.48
C TYR A 161 -29.99 -6.60 -3.36
N VAL A 162 -30.03 -7.92 -3.14
CA VAL A 162 -30.82 -8.57 -2.08
C VAL A 162 -29.86 -9.32 -1.17
N ILE A 163 -29.68 -8.83 0.04
CA ILE A 163 -28.75 -9.38 1.02
C ILE A 163 -29.53 -10.37 1.88
N ASN A 164 -29.26 -11.67 1.70
CA ASN A 164 -29.84 -12.76 2.47
C ASN A 164 -28.96 -13.01 3.69
N SER A 165 -29.40 -12.53 4.85
CA SER A 165 -28.66 -12.52 6.12
C SER A 165 -29.40 -13.31 7.22
N THR A 166 -28.87 -13.31 8.44
CA THR A 166 -29.49 -14.00 9.59
C THR A 166 -30.79 -13.32 10.06
N SER A 167 -30.95 -12.02 9.80
CA SER A 167 -32.21 -11.29 10.01
C SER A 167 -33.19 -11.36 8.81
N GLY A 168 -32.81 -12.08 7.74
CA GLY A 168 -33.63 -12.26 6.53
C GLY A 168 -33.08 -11.50 5.31
N ALA A 169 -33.94 -11.34 4.31
CA ALA A 169 -33.63 -10.68 3.04
C ALA A 169 -33.83 -9.16 3.14
N THR A 170 -32.78 -8.38 2.83
CA THR A 170 -32.84 -6.91 2.75
C THR A 170 -32.54 -6.42 1.34
N ASN A 171 -33.36 -5.50 0.82
CA ASN A 171 -33.21 -4.94 -0.53
C ASN A 171 -32.45 -3.61 -0.50
N VAL A 172 -31.44 -3.47 -1.36
CA VAL A 172 -30.59 -2.27 -1.50
C VAL A 172 -30.52 -1.88 -2.98
N SER A 173 -31.08 -0.71 -3.30
CA SER A 173 -31.12 -0.17 -4.66
C SER A 173 -29.88 0.68 -4.94
N VAL A 174 -29.14 0.34 -5.99
CA VAL A 174 -27.83 0.91 -6.32
C VAL A 174 -27.83 1.59 -7.69
N ASN A 175 -27.24 2.79 -7.77
CA ASN A 175 -27.02 3.49 -9.03
C ASN A 175 -25.69 3.08 -9.67
N GLN A 176 -25.72 2.08 -10.54
CA GLN A 176 -24.56 1.59 -11.28
C GLN A 176 -24.11 2.52 -12.42
N LYS A 177 -24.77 3.66 -12.67
CA LYS A 177 -24.28 4.69 -13.60
C LYS A 177 -23.08 5.47 -13.04
N ALA A 178 -22.86 5.42 -11.73
CA ALA A 178 -21.76 6.08 -11.02
C ALA A 178 -21.03 5.10 -10.10
N ASN A 179 -20.01 5.60 -9.39
CA ASN A 179 -19.35 4.99 -8.21
C ASN A 179 -18.74 3.58 -8.37
N GLY A 180 -18.74 3.00 -9.57
CA GLY A 180 -18.03 1.78 -9.93
C GLY A 180 -16.50 1.97 -9.95
N GLY A 181 -15.75 0.88 -9.99
CA GLY A 181 -14.28 0.91 -9.79
C GLY A 181 -13.83 0.96 -8.33
N ALA A 182 -14.76 1.10 -7.38
CA ALA A 182 -14.52 1.10 -5.94
C ALA A 182 -15.52 0.17 -5.22
N TRP A 183 -15.18 -0.24 -3.99
CA TRP A 183 -16.10 -0.98 -3.12
C TRP A 183 -17.15 -0.03 -2.54
N GLN A 184 -18.43 -0.33 -2.75
CA GLN A 184 -19.55 0.49 -2.30
C GLN A 184 -20.36 -0.28 -1.27
N SER A 185 -20.52 0.29 -0.07
CA SER A 185 -21.23 -0.39 1.03
C SER A 185 -22.71 -0.57 0.70
N LEU A 186 -23.18 -1.81 0.88
CA LEU A 186 -24.58 -2.22 0.86
C LEU A 186 -25.16 -2.28 2.29
N GLY A 187 -24.37 -1.96 3.32
CA GLY A 187 -24.75 -1.99 4.73
C GLY A 187 -24.15 -3.17 5.51
N THR A 188 -24.52 -3.25 6.79
CA THR A 188 -23.93 -4.18 7.76
C THR A 188 -24.95 -5.21 8.25
N PHE A 189 -24.65 -6.50 8.11
CA PHE A 189 -25.58 -7.61 8.35
C PHE A 189 -24.92 -8.78 9.10
N ASP A 190 -25.71 -9.57 9.82
CA ASP A 190 -25.22 -10.73 10.57
C ASP A 190 -25.24 -12.01 9.73
N PHE A 191 -24.11 -12.69 9.60
CA PHE A 191 -23.93 -13.90 8.79
C PHE A 191 -23.56 -15.15 9.62
N GLN A 192 -23.96 -16.31 9.09
CA GLN A 192 -23.80 -17.64 9.66
C GLN A 192 -23.43 -18.61 8.53
N PRO A 193 -22.26 -19.28 8.57
CA PRO A 193 -21.85 -20.24 7.55
C PRO A 193 -22.90 -21.34 7.30
N GLY A 194 -23.02 -21.79 6.05
CA GLY A 194 -23.81 -22.97 5.68
C GLY A 194 -25.34 -22.78 5.61
N LYS A 195 -25.86 -21.54 5.64
CA LYS A 195 -27.33 -21.26 5.66
C LYS A 195 -27.92 -20.67 4.37
N GLY A 196 -27.27 -20.82 3.21
CA GLY A 196 -27.75 -20.25 1.94
C GLY A 196 -27.80 -18.71 1.91
N GLN A 197 -27.07 -18.09 2.84
CA GLN A 197 -26.91 -16.64 2.96
C GLN A 197 -25.93 -16.10 1.92
N GLY A 198 -25.95 -14.79 1.68
CA GLY A 198 -25.13 -14.13 0.66
C GLY A 198 -25.84 -12.93 0.05
N VAL A 199 -25.47 -12.57 -1.18
CA VAL A 199 -26.05 -11.45 -1.94
C VAL A 199 -26.55 -11.94 -3.28
N VAL A 200 -27.72 -11.47 -3.71
CA VAL A 200 -28.30 -11.72 -5.04
C VAL A 200 -28.47 -10.38 -5.76
N ILE A 201 -28.15 -10.31 -7.04
CA ILE A 201 -28.60 -9.22 -7.93
C ILE A 201 -29.50 -9.81 -9.02
N THR A 202 -30.46 -9.04 -9.55
CA THR A 202 -31.38 -9.51 -10.62
C THR A 202 -31.40 -8.54 -11.80
N ASP A 203 -31.88 -9.00 -12.96
CA ASP A 203 -32.06 -8.14 -14.14
C ASP A 203 -33.26 -7.15 -14.02
N LYS A 204 -33.99 -7.15 -12.90
CA LYS A 204 -35.11 -6.23 -12.65
C LYS A 204 -34.65 -4.82 -12.30
N ALA A 205 -34.30 -4.04 -13.32
CA ALA A 205 -33.83 -2.67 -13.19
C ALA A 205 -34.22 -1.80 -14.39
N ASP A 206 -33.86 -0.51 -14.36
CA ASP A 206 -34.15 0.50 -15.38
C ASP A 206 -33.07 0.64 -16.48
N GLY A 207 -32.04 -0.22 -16.47
CA GLY A 207 -30.90 -0.17 -17.39
C GLY A 207 -30.10 -1.47 -17.38
N VAL A 208 -28.87 -1.45 -17.91
CA VAL A 208 -27.98 -2.63 -17.89
C VAL A 208 -27.50 -2.88 -16.46
N VAL A 209 -27.84 -4.05 -15.91
CA VAL A 209 -27.33 -4.50 -14.62
C VAL A 209 -25.96 -5.14 -14.83
N VAL A 210 -24.99 -4.77 -13.98
CA VAL A 210 -23.67 -5.39 -13.87
C VAL A 210 -23.59 -6.20 -12.58
N ALA A 211 -23.02 -7.39 -12.70
CA ALA A 211 -22.73 -8.32 -11.63
C ALA A 211 -21.24 -8.63 -11.67
N ASP A 212 -20.53 -8.15 -10.65
CA ASP A 212 -19.07 -8.13 -10.53
C ASP A 212 -18.68 -8.84 -9.21
N ALA A 213 -18.12 -8.15 -8.21
CA ALA A 213 -17.72 -8.79 -6.96
C ALA A 213 -18.49 -8.27 -5.73
N ILE A 214 -18.52 -9.11 -4.69
CA ILE A 214 -19.03 -8.81 -3.34
C ILE A 214 -17.89 -9.01 -2.33
N ARG A 215 -17.70 -8.05 -1.42
CA ARG A 215 -16.72 -8.14 -0.33
C ARG A 215 -17.44 -8.10 1.02
N PHE A 216 -17.22 -9.10 1.86
CA PHE A 216 -17.67 -9.14 3.25
C PHE A 216 -16.47 -8.81 4.16
N ALA A 217 -16.55 -7.74 4.94
CA ALA A 217 -15.50 -7.34 5.89
C ALA A 217 -15.97 -7.58 7.34
N GLY A 218 -15.30 -8.47 8.08
CA GLY A 218 -15.71 -8.82 9.44
C GLY A 218 -15.10 -10.14 9.97
N PRO A 219 -15.68 -10.74 11.03
CA PRO A 219 -16.81 -10.21 11.80
C PRO A 219 -16.38 -9.02 12.67
N GLN A 220 -17.17 -7.95 12.64
CA GLN A 220 -17.06 -6.81 13.55
C GLN A 220 -17.43 -7.25 14.98
N ALA A 221 -16.75 -6.70 15.99
CA ALA A 221 -17.10 -6.93 17.39
C ALA A 221 -18.50 -6.36 17.70
N SER A 222 -19.37 -7.16 18.33
CA SER A 222 -20.79 -6.85 18.50
C SER A 222 -21.06 -5.68 19.44
N ALA A 223 -21.21 -4.48 18.89
CA ALA A 223 -21.93 -3.38 19.54
C ALA A 223 -23.44 -3.72 19.62
N GLY A 224 -24.06 -3.44 20.78
CA GLY A 224 -25.45 -3.78 21.06
C GLY A 224 -26.47 -3.03 20.19
N GLN A 225 -27.64 -3.64 19.98
CA GLN A 225 -28.72 -3.08 19.17
C GLN A 225 -29.57 -2.05 19.93
N ALA A 226 -29.94 -0.96 19.24
CA ALA A 226 -31.10 -0.12 19.52
C ALA A 226 -31.77 0.27 18.18
N PRO A 227 -33.09 0.58 18.14
CA PRO A 227 -33.90 0.21 16.98
C PRO A 227 -34.20 1.31 15.95
N SER A 228 -34.56 0.87 14.74
CA SER A 228 -34.94 1.67 13.56
C SER A 228 -36.24 2.46 13.73
N GLY A 229 -36.39 3.59 13.01
CA GLY A 229 -37.67 4.29 12.91
C GLY A 229 -37.79 5.33 11.80
N VAL A 230 -38.92 5.28 11.08
CA VAL A 230 -39.54 6.32 10.23
C VAL A 230 -38.94 6.54 8.81
N GLN A 231 -39.86 6.83 7.89
CA GLN A 231 -39.72 6.85 6.43
C GLN A 231 -40.48 8.07 5.88
N GLN A 232 -39.85 8.91 5.05
CA GLN A 232 -40.54 9.97 4.28
C GLN A 232 -39.72 10.37 3.04
N THR A 233 -40.20 9.99 1.84
CA THR A 233 -40.77 10.88 0.79
C THR A 233 -39.78 11.87 0.16
N ALA A 234 -39.47 11.64 -1.12
CA ALA A 234 -38.57 12.47 -1.92
C ALA A 234 -39.32 13.56 -2.71
N SER A 235 -38.60 14.63 -3.06
CA SER A 235 -38.93 15.60 -4.12
C SER A 235 -37.69 15.85 -5.00
N VAL A 236 -37.88 16.26 -6.26
CA VAL A 236 -36.85 16.18 -7.31
C VAL A 236 -36.35 17.56 -7.76
N PRO A 237 -35.04 17.86 -7.65
CA PRO A 237 -34.38 18.97 -8.33
C PRO A 237 -33.95 18.63 -9.78
N PRO A 238 -33.62 19.63 -10.63
CA PRO A 238 -33.39 19.43 -12.06
C PRO A 238 -32.00 18.85 -12.43
N THR A 239 -31.89 18.42 -13.68
CA THR A 239 -30.75 17.69 -14.27
C THR A 239 -29.43 18.50 -14.26
N PRO A 240 -28.32 17.92 -13.76
CA PRO A 240 -26.99 18.55 -13.84
C PRO A 240 -26.37 18.43 -15.24
N ALA A 241 -25.42 19.33 -15.54
CA ALA A 241 -24.59 19.29 -16.75
C ALA A 241 -23.70 18.02 -16.82
N PRO A 242 -23.30 17.56 -18.03
CA PRO A 242 -22.49 16.35 -18.17
C PRO A 242 -21.13 16.49 -17.48
N PRO A 243 -20.64 15.44 -16.79
CA PRO A 243 -19.38 15.51 -16.06
C PRO A 243 -18.17 15.53 -17.02
N PRO A 244 -17.08 16.25 -16.67
CA PRO A 244 -15.81 16.12 -17.38
C PRO A 244 -15.22 14.70 -17.21
N PRO A 245 -14.35 14.25 -18.13
CA PRO A 245 -13.78 12.90 -18.08
C PRO A 245 -12.93 12.68 -16.83
N PRO A 246 -12.92 11.45 -16.27
CA PRO A 246 -12.08 11.13 -15.12
C PRO A 246 -10.60 11.25 -15.46
N THR A 247 -9.83 11.91 -14.58
CA THR A 247 -8.36 11.96 -14.70
C THR A 247 -7.78 10.55 -14.51
N PRO A 248 -6.84 10.08 -15.35
CA PRO A 248 -6.22 8.77 -15.16
C PRO A 248 -5.49 8.66 -13.82
N MET A 249 -5.73 7.57 -13.10
CA MET A 249 -4.74 7.06 -12.13
C MET A 249 -3.54 6.52 -12.90
N ASP A 250 -2.35 6.53 -12.31
CA ASP A 250 -1.20 5.83 -12.90
C ASP A 250 -1.46 4.32 -12.89
N ALA A 251 -1.84 3.77 -14.06
CA ALA A 251 -2.18 2.36 -14.21
C ALA A 251 -1.02 1.41 -13.83
N ARG A 252 0.22 1.92 -13.71
CA ARG A 252 1.39 1.15 -13.29
C ARG A 252 1.58 1.07 -11.78
N TYR A 253 0.90 1.91 -10.99
CA TYR A 253 1.05 2.00 -9.54
C TYR A 253 0.09 1.09 -8.78
N PHE A 254 0.59 0.47 -7.71
CA PHE A 254 -0.16 -0.46 -6.87
C PHE A 254 -0.12 -0.01 -5.40
N ALA A 255 -1.18 0.67 -4.97
CA ALA A 255 -1.36 1.18 -3.61
C ALA A 255 -1.28 0.08 -2.53
N GLN A 256 -1.54 -1.18 -2.90
CA GLN A 256 -1.42 -2.37 -2.05
C GLN A 256 0.01 -2.59 -1.51
N THR A 257 1.03 -2.08 -2.22
CA THR A 257 2.44 -2.26 -1.85
C THR A 257 3.23 -0.96 -1.83
N GLY A 258 2.72 0.11 -2.45
CA GLY A 258 3.39 1.39 -2.61
C GLY A 258 4.39 1.44 -3.78
N TYR A 259 4.38 0.44 -4.66
CA TYR A 259 5.32 0.37 -5.79
C TYR A 259 4.59 0.46 -7.14
N ARG A 260 5.27 1.02 -8.13
CA ARG A 260 4.84 0.99 -9.54
C ARG A 260 5.72 0.08 -10.39
N VAL A 261 5.17 -0.49 -11.45
CA VAL A 261 5.97 -1.21 -12.45
C VAL A 261 6.76 -0.19 -13.27
N GLY A 262 8.08 -0.22 -13.12
CA GLY A 262 9.00 0.71 -13.79
C GLY A 262 9.56 0.12 -15.09
N GLU A 263 10.08 0.97 -15.98
CA GLU A 263 10.44 0.65 -17.38
C GLU A 263 9.22 0.23 -18.25
N ASP A 264 9.16 0.74 -19.49
CA ASP A 264 8.11 0.33 -20.42
C ASP A 264 8.20 -1.15 -20.79
N ALA A 265 9.42 -1.71 -20.85
CA ALA A 265 9.66 -3.11 -21.15
C ALA A 265 9.01 -4.05 -20.10
N PHE A 266 9.22 -3.79 -18.80
CA PHE A 266 8.61 -4.59 -17.74
C PHE A 266 7.10 -4.38 -17.68
N TRP A 267 6.61 -3.15 -17.87
CA TRP A 267 5.17 -2.90 -17.91
C TRP A 267 4.48 -3.68 -19.03
N ASN A 268 4.99 -3.58 -20.25
CA ASN A 268 4.44 -4.28 -21.40
C ASN A 268 4.48 -5.80 -21.19
N TYR A 269 5.61 -6.36 -20.74
CA TYR A 269 5.75 -7.78 -20.43
C TYR A 269 4.79 -8.24 -19.32
N PHE A 270 4.69 -7.49 -18.22
CA PHE A 270 3.77 -7.76 -17.11
C PHE A 270 2.32 -7.82 -17.59
N GLN A 271 1.87 -6.86 -18.42
CA GLN A 271 0.54 -6.90 -19.01
C GLN A 271 0.31 -8.16 -19.85
N VAL A 272 1.16 -8.41 -20.86
CA VAL A 272 0.97 -9.56 -21.80
C VAL A 272 1.40 -10.93 -21.25
N ARG A 273 1.50 -11.04 -19.93
CA ARG A 273 1.84 -12.26 -19.17
C ARG A 273 0.94 -12.46 -17.93
N GLY A 274 -0.20 -11.78 -17.85
CA GLY A 274 -1.22 -12.00 -16.81
C GLY A 274 -1.07 -11.16 -15.53
N GLY A 275 -0.22 -10.14 -15.54
CA GLY A 275 -0.16 -9.09 -14.52
C GLY A 275 -0.13 -9.61 -13.07
N VAL A 276 -0.95 -9.00 -12.21
CA VAL A 276 -1.03 -9.36 -10.77
C VAL A 276 -1.36 -10.84 -10.55
N ARG A 277 -2.10 -11.47 -11.47
CA ARG A 277 -2.50 -12.87 -11.37
C ARG A 277 -1.29 -13.82 -11.48
N SER A 278 -0.32 -13.49 -12.35
CA SER A 278 0.92 -14.27 -12.54
C SER A 278 2.06 -13.82 -11.62
N PHE A 279 2.30 -12.52 -11.52
CA PHE A 279 3.47 -11.94 -10.84
C PHE A 279 3.20 -11.60 -9.36
N GLY A 280 1.94 -11.40 -8.97
CA GLY A 280 1.59 -10.63 -7.78
C GLY A 280 1.80 -9.13 -8.00
N TYR A 281 1.68 -8.33 -6.94
CA TYR A 281 2.00 -6.90 -7.00
C TYR A 281 3.52 -6.67 -7.11
N PRO A 282 3.98 -5.53 -7.68
CA PRO A 282 5.39 -5.12 -7.54
C PRO A 282 5.69 -4.83 -6.06
N VAL A 283 6.88 -5.21 -5.60
CA VAL A 283 7.33 -5.02 -4.19
C VAL A 283 8.72 -4.40 -4.07
N SER A 284 9.36 -4.09 -5.20
CA SER A 284 10.49 -3.18 -5.32
C SER A 284 10.23 -2.20 -6.46
N ASN A 285 11.00 -1.11 -6.53
CA ASN A 285 11.20 -0.39 -7.79
C ASN A 285 12.09 -1.21 -8.73
N VAL A 286 12.41 -0.62 -9.88
CA VAL A 286 13.50 -1.09 -10.74
C VAL A 286 14.84 -0.69 -10.11
N PHE A 287 15.76 -1.65 -10.00
CA PHE A 287 17.10 -1.45 -9.43
C PHE A 287 18.15 -2.32 -10.13
N LEU A 288 19.43 -2.18 -9.77
CA LEU A 288 20.50 -3.01 -10.37
C LEU A 288 20.83 -4.21 -9.48
N LEU A 289 20.85 -5.40 -10.06
CA LEU A 289 21.31 -6.63 -9.41
C LEU A 289 22.27 -7.37 -10.36
N TYR A 290 23.50 -7.59 -9.93
CA TYR A 290 24.58 -8.18 -10.73
C TYR A 290 24.77 -7.51 -12.12
N GLY A 291 24.66 -6.18 -12.17
CA GLY A 291 24.79 -5.38 -13.40
C GLY A 291 23.52 -5.29 -14.26
N MET A 292 22.46 -6.05 -13.93
CA MET A 292 21.22 -6.11 -14.70
C MET A 292 20.12 -5.27 -14.03
N LYS A 293 19.29 -4.57 -14.82
CA LYS A 293 18.05 -3.99 -14.27
C LYS A 293 17.09 -5.12 -13.89
N VAL A 294 16.56 -5.08 -12.67
CA VAL A 294 15.56 -6.03 -12.15
C VAL A 294 14.42 -5.32 -11.44
N GLN A 295 13.25 -5.98 -11.36
CA GLN A 295 12.16 -5.60 -10.47
C GLN A 295 11.55 -6.84 -9.81
N ILE A 296 11.39 -6.79 -8.49
CA ILE A 296 10.80 -7.85 -7.68
C ILE A 296 9.28 -7.62 -7.59
N PHE A 297 8.53 -8.64 -7.96
CA PHE A 297 7.10 -8.80 -7.68
C PHE A 297 6.94 -9.89 -6.61
N GLN A 298 5.75 -10.11 -6.07
CA GLN A 298 5.57 -11.07 -4.97
C GLN A 298 5.96 -12.51 -5.34
N ARG A 299 5.63 -12.96 -6.56
CA ARG A 299 5.89 -14.33 -7.04
C ARG A 299 7.15 -14.45 -7.89
N GLN A 300 7.50 -13.41 -8.63
CA GLN A 300 8.48 -13.46 -9.72
C GLN A 300 9.41 -12.25 -9.69
N ILE A 301 10.61 -12.39 -10.26
CA ILE A 301 11.55 -11.28 -10.47
C ILE A 301 11.74 -11.10 -11.98
N LEU A 302 11.42 -9.91 -12.49
CA LEU A 302 11.71 -9.53 -13.86
C LEU A 302 13.16 -9.02 -13.97
N GLN A 303 13.81 -9.35 -15.07
CA GLN A 303 15.15 -8.91 -15.43
C GLN A 303 15.16 -8.40 -16.87
N LEU A 304 15.75 -7.23 -17.10
CA LEU A 304 15.97 -6.68 -18.44
C LEU A 304 17.33 -7.14 -18.96
N ARG A 305 17.32 -7.85 -20.08
CA ARG A 305 18.52 -8.34 -20.77
C ARG A 305 19.22 -7.21 -21.55
N PRO A 306 20.49 -7.39 -21.96
CA PRO A 306 21.22 -6.35 -22.71
C PRO A 306 20.67 -6.12 -24.13
N ASP A 307 19.86 -7.03 -24.66
CA ASP A 307 19.13 -6.89 -25.94
C ASP A 307 17.79 -6.14 -25.80
N GLY A 308 17.45 -5.66 -24.59
CA GLY A 308 16.17 -5.03 -24.28
C GLY A 308 15.01 -6.03 -24.05
N GLY A 309 15.25 -7.33 -24.20
CA GLY A 309 14.27 -8.36 -23.88
C GLY A 309 14.05 -8.49 -22.37
N VAL A 310 12.82 -8.80 -21.96
CA VAL A 310 12.49 -9.11 -20.57
C VAL A 310 12.50 -10.62 -20.36
N GLN A 311 12.99 -11.07 -19.20
CA GLN A 311 12.85 -12.45 -18.75
C GLN A 311 12.55 -12.53 -17.25
N THR A 312 11.98 -13.65 -16.83
CA THR A 312 11.81 -14.05 -15.43
C THR A 312 13.07 -14.77 -14.93
N MET A 313 13.58 -14.33 -13.77
CA MET A 313 14.67 -15.03 -13.09
C MET A 313 14.17 -16.35 -12.48
N ASN A 314 15.03 -17.37 -12.48
CA ASN A 314 14.79 -18.60 -11.73
C ASN A 314 14.92 -18.30 -10.22
N VAL A 315 13.82 -17.94 -9.57
CA VAL A 315 13.81 -17.53 -8.14
C VAL A 315 14.48 -18.58 -7.23
N LEU A 316 14.37 -19.86 -7.59
CA LEU A 316 14.87 -21.01 -6.83
C LEU A 316 16.29 -21.49 -7.22
N ASP A 317 17.00 -20.78 -8.08
CA ASP A 317 18.39 -21.12 -8.43
C ASP A 317 19.37 -20.84 -7.26
N GLU A 318 20.51 -21.51 -7.30
CA GLU A 318 21.59 -21.34 -6.33
C GLU A 318 22.06 -19.88 -6.23
N GLY A 319 22.22 -19.41 -4.99
CA GLY A 319 22.54 -18.01 -4.68
C GLY A 319 21.34 -17.05 -4.68
N LEU A 320 20.12 -17.50 -4.99
CA LEU A 320 18.88 -16.74 -4.82
C LEU A 320 18.04 -17.29 -3.65
N LEU A 321 17.11 -18.22 -3.90
CA LEU A 321 16.24 -18.84 -2.90
C LEU A 321 16.17 -20.38 -3.08
N PRO A 322 17.29 -21.13 -3.04
CA PRO A 322 17.29 -22.57 -3.32
C PRO A 322 16.55 -23.43 -2.27
N TYR A 323 16.25 -22.87 -1.09
CA TYR A 323 15.84 -23.56 0.15
C TYR A 323 14.56 -24.40 0.08
N THR A 324 14.45 -25.38 0.97
CA THR A 324 13.29 -26.30 1.10
C THR A 324 12.45 -26.08 2.36
N HIS A 325 12.88 -25.26 3.32
CA HIS A 325 12.12 -24.93 4.52
C HIS A 325 11.96 -23.41 4.62
N MET A 326 10.71 -22.91 4.61
CA MET A 326 10.43 -21.48 4.79
C MET A 326 9.06 -21.28 5.46
N ASN A 327 9.03 -20.43 6.50
CA ASN A 327 7.82 -20.05 7.22
C ASN A 327 7.03 -21.25 7.81
N GLY A 328 7.74 -22.30 8.24
CA GLY A 328 7.17 -23.51 8.85
C GLY A 328 6.73 -24.60 7.86
N SER A 329 6.82 -24.36 6.55
CA SER A 329 6.45 -25.32 5.51
C SER A 329 7.67 -25.95 4.82
N THR A 330 7.49 -27.22 4.43
CA THR A 330 8.51 -28.02 3.73
C THR A 330 8.13 -28.21 2.26
N PHE A 331 9.02 -27.82 1.36
CA PHE A 331 8.85 -27.96 -0.08
C PHE A 331 9.72 -29.08 -0.64
N PRO A 332 9.29 -29.78 -1.71
CA PRO A 332 10.15 -30.74 -2.38
C PRO A 332 11.42 -30.08 -2.93
N ALA A 333 12.55 -30.76 -2.73
CA ALA A 333 13.81 -30.45 -3.38
C ALA A 333 13.74 -30.75 -4.90
N PRO A 334 14.64 -30.18 -5.72
CA PRO A 334 14.81 -30.63 -7.11
C PRO A 334 15.20 -32.12 -7.14
N GLU A 335 14.43 -32.94 -7.84
CA GLU A 335 14.69 -34.36 -8.01
C GLU A 335 15.66 -34.60 -9.18
N PRO A 336 16.83 -35.22 -8.97
CA PRO A 336 17.77 -35.48 -10.06
C PRO A 336 17.19 -36.34 -11.19
N THR A 337 16.23 -37.21 -10.89
CA THR A 337 15.47 -38.00 -11.88
C THR A 337 14.67 -37.11 -12.83
N VAL A 338 13.82 -36.24 -12.28
CA VAL A 338 12.99 -35.27 -13.03
C VAL A 338 13.87 -34.28 -13.79
N VAL A 339 14.88 -33.70 -13.12
CA VAL A 339 15.79 -32.72 -13.72
C VAL A 339 16.63 -33.34 -14.85
N ASN A 340 17.08 -34.59 -14.74
CA ASN A 340 17.79 -35.24 -15.84
C ASN A 340 16.88 -35.56 -17.03
N GLN A 341 15.63 -35.99 -16.78
CA GLN A 341 14.63 -36.28 -17.81
C GLN A 341 14.08 -35.04 -18.54
N SER A 342 14.27 -33.83 -17.98
CA SER A 342 13.85 -32.58 -18.63
C SER A 342 14.35 -32.45 -20.08
N PRO A 343 13.51 -32.05 -21.06
CA PRO A 343 13.95 -31.75 -22.42
C PRO A 343 15.05 -30.68 -22.43
N LYS A 344 16.03 -30.83 -23.33
CA LYS A 344 17.16 -29.89 -23.46
C LYS A 344 16.90 -28.87 -24.58
N PRO A 345 17.23 -27.57 -24.43
CA PRO A 345 16.86 -26.53 -25.41
C PRO A 345 17.41 -26.70 -26.83
N ASP A 346 18.44 -27.53 -27.00
CA ASP A 346 19.09 -27.90 -28.25
C ASP A 346 18.46 -29.14 -28.93
N ALA A 347 17.51 -29.81 -28.27
CA ALA A 347 16.88 -31.02 -28.80
C ALA A 347 15.92 -30.73 -29.96
N PRO A 348 15.86 -31.58 -31.00
CA PRO A 348 14.78 -31.53 -31.97
C PRO A 348 13.43 -31.70 -31.26
N ASP A 349 12.44 -30.92 -31.69
CA ASP A 349 11.10 -30.84 -31.08
C ASP A 349 11.11 -30.46 -29.58
N TYR A 350 12.12 -29.72 -29.10
CA TYR A 350 12.21 -29.24 -27.72
C TYR A 350 10.88 -28.65 -27.22
N LEU A 351 10.27 -27.75 -27.98
CA LEU A 351 9.03 -27.04 -27.59
C LEU A 351 7.85 -27.99 -27.28
N PRO A 352 7.34 -28.84 -28.19
CA PRO A 352 6.26 -29.78 -27.86
C PRO A 352 6.65 -30.77 -26.75
N LYS A 353 7.87 -31.32 -26.79
CA LYS A 353 8.37 -32.26 -25.75
C LYS A 353 8.41 -31.62 -24.36
N THR A 354 8.67 -30.31 -24.27
CA THR A 354 8.63 -29.53 -23.02
C THR A 354 7.21 -29.49 -22.45
N LEU A 355 6.19 -29.27 -23.29
CA LEU A 355 4.79 -29.26 -22.84
C LEU A 355 4.26 -30.68 -22.53
N GLU A 356 4.76 -31.72 -23.20
CA GLU A 356 4.48 -33.12 -22.88
C GLU A 356 5.10 -33.50 -21.53
N PHE A 357 6.34 -33.08 -21.26
CA PHE A 357 7.02 -33.29 -19.98
C PHE A 357 6.30 -32.60 -18.81
N VAL A 358 5.83 -31.34 -18.98
CA VAL A 358 4.94 -30.71 -17.98
C VAL A 358 3.67 -31.55 -17.79
N ARG A 359 3.07 -32.02 -18.90
CA ARG A 359 1.96 -32.99 -18.94
C ARG A 359 2.16 -34.21 -18.02
N ALA A 360 3.35 -34.81 -18.09
CA ALA A 360 3.67 -36.05 -17.39
C ALA A 360 4.04 -35.85 -15.91
N ILE A 361 4.70 -34.74 -15.57
CA ILE A 361 5.28 -34.52 -14.23
C ILE A 361 4.36 -33.72 -13.31
N ALA A 362 3.50 -32.83 -13.84
CA ALA A 362 2.60 -31.99 -13.04
C ALA A 362 1.13 -32.47 -13.14
N PRO A 363 0.69 -33.43 -12.32
CA PRO A 363 -0.65 -33.99 -12.44
C PRO A 363 -1.74 -33.06 -11.88
N ASP A 364 -2.98 -33.24 -12.35
CA ASP A 364 -4.15 -32.57 -11.78
C ASP A 364 -4.74 -33.32 -10.56
N THR A 365 -4.27 -34.53 -10.26
CA THR A 365 -4.65 -35.32 -9.08
C THR A 365 -3.42 -35.95 -8.41
N PHE A 366 -3.40 -35.96 -7.07
CA PHE A 366 -2.33 -36.58 -6.27
C PHE A 366 -2.89 -37.11 -4.96
N GLU A 367 -2.60 -38.38 -4.62
CA GLU A 367 -3.11 -39.07 -3.41
C GLU A 367 -4.64 -38.96 -3.19
N GLY A 368 -5.40 -38.79 -4.29
CA GLY A 368 -6.86 -38.59 -4.26
C GLY A 368 -7.32 -37.12 -4.17
N GLU A 369 -6.42 -36.17 -3.90
CA GLU A 369 -6.73 -34.74 -3.89
C GLU A 369 -6.69 -34.15 -5.32
N PRO A 370 -7.60 -33.22 -5.67
CA PRO A 370 -7.60 -32.51 -6.95
C PRO A 370 -6.57 -31.36 -6.95
N VAL A 371 -5.28 -31.69 -7.02
CA VAL A 371 -4.19 -30.70 -6.93
C VAL A 371 -4.05 -29.76 -8.13
N ASN A 372 -4.69 -30.05 -9.28
CA ASN A 372 -4.82 -29.14 -10.43
C ASN A 372 -3.49 -28.52 -10.96
N PHE A 373 -2.31 -29.16 -10.80
CA PHE A 373 -1.04 -28.49 -11.13
C PHE A 373 -0.85 -28.24 -12.64
N ALA A 374 -1.23 -29.18 -13.52
CA ALA A 374 -1.24 -28.91 -14.97
C ALA A 374 -2.26 -27.82 -15.29
N ARG A 375 -3.48 -27.90 -14.77
CA ARG A 375 -4.53 -26.90 -15.01
C ARG A 375 -4.09 -25.49 -14.60
N THR A 376 -3.45 -25.34 -13.45
CA THR A 376 -2.88 -24.07 -12.99
C THR A 376 -1.71 -23.63 -13.87
N PHE A 377 -0.83 -24.55 -14.29
CA PHE A 377 0.23 -24.24 -15.25
C PHE A 377 -0.33 -23.67 -16.56
N PHE A 378 -1.20 -24.42 -17.26
CA PHE A 378 -1.69 -24.04 -18.59
C PHE A 378 -2.67 -22.86 -18.55
N GLY A 379 -3.32 -22.59 -17.42
CA GLY A 379 -4.17 -21.42 -17.18
C GLY A 379 -3.44 -20.17 -16.66
N SER A 380 -2.09 -20.17 -16.57
CA SER A 380 -1.35 -19.07 -15.94
C SER A 380 -1.19 -17.82 -16.79
N VAL A 381 -1.29 -17.90 -18.13
CA VAL A 381 -1.40 -16.76 -19.04
C VAL A 381 -2.59 -17.04 -19.96
N ARG A 382 -3.62 -16.20 -19.90
CA ARG A 382 -4.86 -16.41 -20.65
C ARG A 382 -4.81 -15.69 -22.01
N PRO A 383 -5.66 -16.07 -22.99
CA PRO A 383 -5.71 -15.41 -24.29
C PRO A 383 -5.92 -13.89 -24.18
N GLU A 384 -6.79 -13.44 -23.28
CA GLU A 384 -7.12 -12.03 -23.05
C GLU A 384 -5.96 -11.23 -22.44
N ASP A 385 -5.08 -11.87 -21.66
CA ASP A 385 -3.88 -11.22 -21.12
C ASP A 385 -2.84 -11.00 -22.24
N ALA A 386 -2.51 -12.08 -22.96
CA ALA A 386 -1.43 -12.09 -23.94
C ALA A 386 -1.77 -11.33 -25.23
N TYR A 387 -3.05 -11.28 -25.59
CA TYR A 387 -3.54 -10.74 -26.85
C TYR A 387 -4.70 -9.74 -26.62
N PRO A 388 -4.43 -8.57 -25.99
CA PRO A 388 -5.47 -7.59 -25.66
C PRO A 388 -6.18 -6.98 -26.89
N ASN A 389 -5.62 -7.16 -28.10
CA ASN A 389 -6.21 -6.74 -29.37
C ASN A 389 -6.82 -7.92 -30.17
N GLY A 390 -7.01 -9.07 -29.54
CA GLY A 390 -7.46 -10.32 -30.18
C GLY A 390 -6.31 -11.25 -30.55
N VAL A 391 -6.56 -12.57 -30.45
CA VAL A 391 -5.57 -13.62 -30.73
C VAL A 391 -5.24 -13.64 -32.23
N PRO A 392 -3.96 -13.48 -32.63
CA PRO A 392 -3.55 -13.61 -34.03
C PRO A 392 -3.57 -15.08 -34.49
N ASP A 393 -3.54 -15.33 -35.79
CA ASP A 393 -3.47 -16.70 -36.34
C ASP A 393 -2.27 -17.47 -35.77
N GLY A 394 -2.56 -18.59 -35.08
CA GLY A 394 -1.54 -19.41 -34.38
C GLY A 394 -1.05 -18.85 -33.04
N GLY A 395 -1.60 -17.74 -32.54
CA GLY A 395 -1.26 -17.18 -31.22
C GLY A 395 -1.75 -18.06 -30.05
N ASP A 396 -2.80 -18.83 -30.26
CA ASP A 396 -3.28 -19.87 -29.33
C ASP A 396 -2.21 -20.94 -29.06
N VAL A 397 -1.46 -21.33 -30.10
CA VAL A 397 -0.32 -22.26 -30.00
C VAL A 397 0.82 -21.69 -29.15
N LEU A 398 0.93 -20.35 -29.03
CA LEU A 398 2.01 -19.70 -28.27
C LEU A 398 1.72 -19.60 -26.76
N LEU A 399 0.45 -19.57 -26.32
CA LEU A 399 0.06 -19.40 -24.92
C LEU A 399 0.74 -20.41 -23.94
N PRO A 400 0.83 -21.72 -24.25
CA PRO A 400 1.54 -22.67 -23.39
C PRO A 400 3.01 -22.35 -23.13
N TYR A 401 3.67 -21.61 -24.03
CA TYR A 401 5.06 -21.21 -23.87
C TYR A 401 5.21 -19.96 -23.00
N PHE A 402 4.22 -19.07 -22.96
CA PHE A 402 4.18 -17.99 -21.96
C PHE A 402 4.03 -18.55 -20.53
N ASN A 403 3.37 -19.70 -20.37
CA ASN A 403 3.33 -20.41 -19.07
C ASN A 403 4.71 -20.97 -18.68
N LEU A 404 5.54 -21.41 -19.64
CA LEU A 404 6.94 -21.77 -19.40
C LEU A 404 7.82 -20.56 -19.05
N GLU A 405 7.51 -19.37 -19.57
CA GLU A 405 8.12 -18.12 -19.12
C GLU A 405 7.76 -17.81 -17.65
N ILE A 406 6.53 -18.08 -17.20
CA ILE A 406 6.15 -17.87 -15.78
C ILE A 406 6.79 -18.89 -14.83
N TRP A 407 6.69 -20.19 -15.12
CA TRP A 407 7.06 -21.25 -14.17
C TRP A 407 8.40 -21.95 -14.46
N GLY A 408 8.81 -21.98 -15.73
CA GLY A 408 9.79 -22.96 -16.21
C GLY A 408 9.27 -24.40 -16.12
N LEU A 409 10.19 -25.37 -16.20
CA LEU A 409 9.86 -26.79 -16.07
C LEU A 409 9.63 -27.20 -14.60
N PRO A 410 8.78 -28.22 -14.32
CA PRO A 410 8.77 -28.89 -13.03
C PRO A 410 10.12 -29.55 -12.78
N THR A 411 10.59 -29.46 -11.53
CA THR A 411 11.85 -30.02 -11.05
C THR A 411 11.64 -31.11 -10.00
N SER A 412 10.41 -31.31 -9.53
CA SER A 412 9.99 -32.40 -8.65
C SER A 412 8.64 -32.94 -9.09
N HIS A 413 8.27 -34.12 -8.62
CA HIS A 413 6.87 -34.55 -8.48
C HIS A 413 6.19 -33.75 -7.35
N PRO A 414 4.86 -33.88 -7.17
CA PRO A 414 4.19 -33.38 -5.99
C PRO A 414 4.67 -34.07 -4.70
N ALA A 415 4.70 -33.32 -3.60
CA ALA A 415 4.95 -33.83 -2.25
C ALA A 415 4.02 -33.12 -1.25
N ARG A 416 3.51 -33.87 -0.25
CA ARG A 416 2.72 -33.33 0.86
C ARG A 416 3.64 -32.71 1.92
N ASP A 417 3.25 -31.60 2.54
CA ASP A 417 4.05 -30.99 3.60
C ASP A 417 4.02 -31.89 4.87
N PRO A 418 5.17 -32.35 5.39
CA PRO A 418 5.22 -33.13 6.62
C PRO A 418 4.75 -32.36 7.86
N SER A 419 4.78 -31.02 7.85
CA SER A 419 4.24 -30.19 8.95
C SER A 419 2.74 -29.92 8.84
N ASN A 420 2.16 -29.98 7.63
CA ASN A 420 0.75 -29.74 7.39
C ASN A 420 0.17 -30.66 6.29
N PRO A 421 -0.54 -31.75 6.65
CA PRO A 421 -1.06 -32.70 5.67
C PRO A 421 -2.16 -32.15 4.75
N ASN A 422 -2.69 -30.94 4.99
CA ASN A 422 -3.62 -30.27 4.07
C ASN A 422 -2.92 -29.60 2.88
N PHE A 423 -1.60 -29.40 2.95
CA PHE A 423 -0.83 -28.71 1.92
C PHE A 423 -0.06 -29.71 1.05
N ILE A 424 -0.14 -29.54 -0.27
CA ILE A 424 0.64 -30.29 -1.25
C ILE A 424 1.38 -29.29 -2.14
N TYR A 425 2.68 -29.51 -2.34
CA TYR A 425 3.56 -28.65 -3.11
C TYR A 425 4.14 -29.36 -4.32
N GLN A 426 4.41 -28.60 -5.39
CA GLN A 426 5.26 -29.03 -6.50
C GLN A 426 6.23 -27.93 -6.90
N ARG A 427 7.51 -28.27 -7.07
CA ARG A 427 8.59 -27.33 -7.42
C ARG A 427 8.79 -27.26 -8.94
N PHE A 428 8.87 -26.04 -9.46
CA PHE A 428 9.24 -25.66 -10.82
C PHE A 428 10.46 -24.73 -10.79
N GLN A 429 11.18 -24.54 -11.90
CA GLN A 429 12.41 -23.71 -11.94
C GLN A 429 12.22 -22.28 -11.41
N ARG A 430 11.03 -21.68 -11.61
CA ARG A 430 10.72 -20.30 -11.23
C ARG A 430 9.67 -20.18 -10.13
N GLY A 431 9.15 -21.28 -9.59
CA GLY A 431 7.97 -21.24 -8.74
C GLY A 431 7.72 -22.52 -7.95
N ILE A 432 6.98 -22.40 -6.86
CA ILE A 432 6.36 -23.55 -6.18
C ILE A 432 4.86 -23.35 -6.27
N MET A 433 4.16 -24.35 -6.81
CA MET A 433 2.72 -24.42 -6.72
C MET A 433 2.33 -25.04 -5.37
N HIS A 434 1.28 -24.50 -4.78
CA HIS A 434 0.67 -24.92 -3.53
C HIS A 434 -0.80 -25.24 -3.77
N TYR A 435 -1.19 -26.48 -3.52
CA TYR A 435 -2.58 -26.88 -3.34
C TYR A 435 -2.90 -26.87 -1.84
N ASP A 436 -3.92 -26.12 -1.46
CA ASP A 436 -4.49 -26.11 -0.10
C ASP A 436 -5.85 -26.84 -0.12
N LYS A 437 -5.92 -27.94 0.62
CA LYS A 437 -7.14 -28.74 0.77
C LYS A 437 -8.30 -27.99 1.43
N GLY A 438 -8.02 -26.95 2.24
CA GLY A 438 -9.05 -26.15 2.92
C GLY A 438 -9.92 -25.33 1.96
N CYS A 439 -9.33 -24.79 0.88
CA CYS A 439 -10.05 -24.14 -0.21
C CYS A 439 -10.29 -25.06 -1.43
N GLY A 440 -9.58 -26.18 -1.52
CA GLY A 440 -9.52 -27.02 -2.73
C GLY A 440 -8.84 -26.29 -3.91
N CYS A 441 -7.95 -25.34 -3.63
CA CYS A 441 -7.45 -24.36 -4.59
C CYS A 441 -5.92 -24.41 -4.74
N THR A 442 -5.43 -24.14 -5.96
CA THR A 442 -4.02 -24.28 -6.35
C THR A 442 -3.44 -22.94 -6.84
N GLN A 443 -2.37 -22.47 -6.21
CA GLN A 443 -1.77 -21.15 -6.47
C GLN A 443 -0.24 -21.16 -6.36
N GLY A 444 0.41 -20.12 -6.92
CA GLY A 444 1.85 -19.90 -6.77
C GLY A 444 2.22 -19.22 -5.46
N LEU A 445 3.21 -19.76 -4.75
CA LEU A 445 3.79 -19.13 -3.56
C LEU A 445 4.47 -17.80 -3.88
N LEU A 446 4.49 -16.89 -2.90
CA LEU A 446 5.10 -15.56 -3.00
C LEU A 446 6.62 -15.62 -2.76
N LEU A 447 7.33 -16.40 -3.59
CA LEU A 447 8.76 -16.69 -3.38
C LEU A 447 9.66 -15.47 -3.52
N ALA A 448 9.31 -14.53 -4.39
CA ALA A 448 10.10 -13.32 -4.60
C ALA A 448 9.88 -12.27 -3.47
N ASP A 449 8.77 -12.33 -2.74
CA ASP A 449 8.64 -11.66 -1.43
C ASP A 449 9.65 -12.22 -0.40
N TYR A 450 9.95 -13.53 -0.40
CA TYR A 450 11.03 -14.08 0.43
C TYR A 450 12.44 -13.63 -0.03
N VAL A 451 12.66 -13.42 -1.33
CA VAL A 451 13.92 -12.80 -1.81
C VAL A 451 14.04 -11.35 -1.33
N LYS A 452 12.94 -10.59 -1.29
CA LYS A 452 12.89 -9.26 -0.66
C LYS A 452 13.14 -9.33 0.86
N ALA A 453 12.56 -10.29 1.56
CA ALA A 453 12.79 -10.49 2.99
C ALA A 453 14.27 -10.82 3.28
N LEU A 454 14.90 -11.66 2.45
CA LEU A 454 16.34 -11.95 2.51
C LEU A 454 17.17 -10.69 2.28
N LEU A 455 16.93 -9.98 1.17
CA LEU A 455 17.68 -8.76 0.82
C LEU A 455 17.58 -7.69 1.91
N THR A 456 16.42 -7.53 2.54
CA THR A 456 16.17 -6.46 3.51
C THR A 456 16.41 -6.85 4.98
N GLY A 457 16.43 -8.15 5.30
CA GLY A 457 16.39 -8.64 6.68
C GLY A 457 15.09 -8.29 7.42
N ARG A 458 14.07 -7.72 6.74
CA ARG A 458 12.76 -7.37 7.29
C ARG A 458 11.77 -8.50 7.00
N ASN A 459 10.92 -8.84 7.97
CA ASN A 459 9.90 -9.89 7.88
C ASN A 459 10.43 -11.26 7.41
N LEU A 460 11.71 -11.55 7.69
CA LEU A 460 12.36 -12.80 7.32
C LEU A 460 11.98 -13.92 8.32
N PRO A 461 11.37 -15.04 7.88
CA PRO A 461 11.06 -16.17 8.76
C PRO A 461 12.30 -16.75 9.43
N LEU A 462 12.17 -17.23 10.67
CA LEU A 462 13.31 -17.69 11.48
C LEU A 462 14.00 -18.94 10.91
N ASP A 463 13.24 -19.82 10.26
CA ASP A 463 13.74 -21.01 9.58
C ASP A 463 14.49 -20.64 8.29
N LEU A 464 13.91 -19.78 7.44
CA LEU A 464 14.59 -19.25 6.27
C LEU A 464 15.85 -18.45 6.66
N ALA A 465 15.81 -17.68 7.76
CA ALA A 465 16.99 -16.98 8.29
C ALA A 465 18.09 -17.93 8.80
N GLN A 466 17.74 -19.17 9.15
CA GLN A 466 18.69 -20.22 9.51
C GLN A 466 19.28 -20.91 8.27
N GLU A 467 18.44 -21.28 7.31
CA GLU A 467 18.83 -21.84 6.01
C GLU A 467 19.72 -20.87 5.22
N SER A 468 19.39 -19.57 5.23
CA SER A 468 20.05 -18.55 4.41
C SER A 468 21.34 -17.97 5.01
N LYS A 469 21.92 -18.55 6.07
CA LYS A 469 23.11 -18.00 6.75
C LYS A 469 24.32 -17.83 5.83
N GLY A 470 24.43 -18.65 4.78
CA GLY A 470 25.47 -18.54 3.74
C GLY A 470 25.10 -17.67 2.53
N SER A 471 23.91 -17.07 2.50
CA SER A 471 23.43 -16.34 1.32
C SER A 471 24.11 -14.98 1.14
N LYS A 472 24.61 -14.73 -0.06
CA LYS A 472 25.14 -13.42 -0.48
C LYS A 472 24.08 -12.31 -0.43
N LEU A 473 22.80 -12.65 -0.57
CA LEU A 473 21.68 -11.71 -0.51
C LEU A 473 21.31 -11.30 0.93
N ALA A 474 21.55 -12.16 1.92
CA ALA A 474 21.00 -11.98 3.27
C ALA A 474 21.46 -10.66 3.92
N SER A 475 20.48 -9.84 4.33
CA SER A 475 20.67 -8.52 4.95
C SER A 475 21.67 -7.64 4.18
N GLN A 476 21.41 -7.44 2.89
CA GLN A 476 22.23 -6.59 2.00
C GLN A 476 21.74 -5.15 1.90
N PHE A 477 20.44 -4.90 1.99
CA PHE A 477 19.89 -3.55 1.92
C PHE A 477 20.23 -2.78 3.20
N LYS A 478 21.11 -1.79 3.06
CA LYS A 478 21.58 -0.94 4.14
C LYS A 478 21.52 0.53 3.71
N PRO A 479 20.36 1.19 3.89
CA PRO A 479 20.18 2.61 3.62
C PRO A 479 21.28 3.48 4.22
N GLY A 480 21.68 4.53 3.50
CA GLY A 480 22.75 5.45 3.92
C GLY A 480 24.18 4.95 3.66
N GLN A 481 24.37 3.71 3.18
CA GLN A 481 25.63 3.29 2.56
C GLN A 481 25.66 3.61 1.06
N PRO A 482 26.85 3.70 0.43
CA PRO A 482 26.95 3.71 -1.03
C PRO A 482 26.19 2.52 -1.64
N GLN A 483 25.42 2.81 -2.70
CA GLN A 483 24.57 1.81 -3.40
C GLN A 483 23.54 1.10 -2.50
N ALA A 484 23.30 1.63 -1.29
CA ALA A 484 22.58 1.00 -0.18
C ALA A 484 22.95 -0.47 0.08
N LEU A 485 24.21 -0.85 -0.10
CA LEU A 485 24.72 -2.21 0.09
C LEU A 485 25.48 -2.38 1.41
N ALA A 486 25.19 -3.44 2.14
CA ALA A 486 25.88 -3.82 3.36
C ALA A 486 27.26 -4.43 3.08
N ARG A 487 27.38 -5.22 2.01
CA ARG A 487 28.59 -5.94 1.59
C ARG A 487 28.70 -5.93 0.05
N PRO A 488 29.15 -4.82 -0.57
CA PRO A 488 29.14 -4.67 -2.03
C PRO A 488 29.94 -5.74 -2.80
N ALA A 489 30.96 -6.33 -2.18
CA ALA A 489 31.78 -7.39 -2.78
C ALA A 489 31.02 -8.72 -3.01
N ASP A 490 29.94 -8.97 -2.26
CA ASP A 490 29.09 -10.15 -2.47
C ASP A 490 28.17 -9.97 -3.69
N LEU A 491 27.70 -8.74 -3.94
CA LEU A 491 26.74 -8.37 -4.98
C LEU A 491 27.35 -7.37 -6.01
N PRO A 492 28.48 -7.70 -6.68
CA PRO A 492 29.16 -6.78 -7.59
C PRO A 492 28.25 -6.29 -8.71
N GLY A 493 28.32 -4.99 -9.04
CA GLY A 493 27.48 -4.37 -10.06
C GLY A 493 26.01 -4.15 -9.66
N SER A 494 25.67 -4.32 -8.38
CA SER A 494 24.31 -4.07 -7.88
C SER A 494 24.17 -2.68 -7.27
N ASP A 495 22.95 -2.14 -7.23
CA ASP A 495 22.60 -0.92 -6.50
C ASP A 495 21.18 -1.05 -5.96
N LEU A 496 21.04 -1.04 -4.64
CA LEU A 496 19.76 -1.19 -3.93
C LEU A 496 19.16 0.16 -3.50
N SER A 497 19.80 1.30 -3.82
CA SER A 497 19.45 2.63 -3.28
C SER A 497 17.99 3.02 -3.51
N ASN A 498 17.41 2.59 -4.64
CA ASN A 498 16.01 2.84 -4.98
C ASN A 498 15.12 1.60 -4.81
N ALA A 499 15.69 0.42 -4.57
CA ALA A 499 14.99 -0.87 -4.64
C ALA A 499 13.75 -0.92 -3.73
N PHE A 500 13.91 -0.55 -2.45
CA PHE A 500 12.87 -0.68 -1.43
C PHE A 500 12.45 0.68 -0.85
N ARG A 501 12.38 1.71 -1.70
CA ARG A 501 11.66 2.96 -1.43
C ARG A 501 10.32 2.89 -2.15
N ARG A 502 9.20 3.00 -1.44
CA ARG A 502 7.90 3.16 -2.11
C ARG A 502 7.78 4.53 -2.77
N ASP A 503 6.81 4.72 -3.65
CA ASP A 503 6.43 6.07 -4.07
C ASP A 503 5.84 6.83 -2.86
N ALA A 504 6.07 8.14 -2.80
CA ALA A 504 5.52 9.00 -1.75
C ALA A 504 4.09 9.43 -2.12
N GLY A 505 3.16 9.20 -1.19
CA GLY A 505 1.74 9.52 -1.32
C GLY A 505 1.42 10.89 -0.74
N ILE A 506 0.58 11.65 -1.44
CA ILE A 506 0.14 12.99 -1.08
C ILE A 506 -1.37 13.04 -1.21
N THR A 507 -2.08 13.47 -0.17
CA THR A 507 -3.47 13.91 -0.33
C THR A 507 -3.50 15.43 -0.39
N LEU A 508 -4.12 15.97 -1.44
CA LEU A 508 -4.44 17.39 -1.56
C LEU A 508 -5.91 17.64 -1.26
N ASP A 509 -6.21 18.62 -0.41
CA ASP A 509 -7.55 19.19 -0.28
C ASP A 509 -7.63 20.54 -0.98
N ALA A 510 -8.72 20.74 -1.73
CA ALA A 510 -9.12 22.07 -2.19
C ALA A 510 -10.16 22.59 -1.21
N GLY A 511 -9.79 23.58 -0.38
CA GLY A 511 -10.63 24.14 0.66
C GLY A 511 -12.02 24.55 0.15
N HIS A 512 -13.03 24.44 1.01
CA HIS A 512 -14.44 24.78 0.70
C HIS A 512 -15.05 23.91 -0.43
N GLY A 513 -16.27 24.19 -0.88
CA GLY A 513 -16.88 23.50 -2.03
C GLY A 513 -18.41 23.37 -1.99
N GLY A 514 -19.04 23.41 -3.18
CA GLY A 514 -20.48 23.29 -3.36
C GLY A 514 -21.22 24.52 -2.83
N THR A 515 -22.07 24.31 -1.81
CA THR A 515 -22.84 25.38 -1.15
C THR A 515 -22.01 26.22 -0.19
N GLU A 516 -20.85 25.72 0.22
CA GLU A 516 -19.93 26.42 1.10
C GLU A 516 -18.80 26.99 0.21
N ILE A 517 -18.55 28.30 0.32
CA ILE A 517 -17.87 29.08 -0.72
C ILE A 517 -16.51 29.65 -0.30
N GLY A 518 -16.17 29.58 0.99
CA GLY A 518 -15.04 30.31 1.58
C GLY A 518 -15.26 31.82 1.56
N THR A 519 -14.17 32.59 1.46
CA THR A 519 -14.25 34.03 1.24
C THR A 519 -14.52 34.39 -0.25
N SER A 520 -14.70 35.67 -0.55
CA SER A 520 -14.84 36.16 -1.93
C SER A 520 -14.41 37.62 -2.08
N HIS A 521 -14.09 38.02 -3.30
CA HIS A 521 -13.77 39.40 -3.67
C HIS A 521 -14.57 39.81 -4.91
N THR A 522 -15.15 41.01 -4.88
CA THR A 522 -15.88 41.62 -6.02
C THR A 522 -15.08 42.80 -6.56
N TYR A 523 -14.56 42.68 -7.77
CA TYR A 523 -13.74 43.70 -8.40
C TYR A 523 -14.60 44.90 -8.90
N PRO A 524 -13.98 46.08 -9.17
CA PRO A 524 -14.69 47.25 -9.70
C PRO A 524 -15.38 47.07 -11.07
N ASP A 525 -15.05 46.00 -11.81
CA ASP A 525 -15.71 45.62 -13.07
C ASP A 525 -16.97 44.75 -12.86
N GLY A 526 -17.33 44.45 -11.60
CA GLY A 526 -18.45 43.60 -11.23
C GLY A 526 -18.17 42.10 -11.33
N THR A 527 -16.96 41.68 -11.70
CA THR A 527 -16.57 40.26 -11.63
C THR A 527 -16.28 39.85 -10.19
N VAL A 528 -16.49 38.56 -9.89
CA VAL A 528 -16.30 37.98 -8.56
C VAL A 528 -15.29 36.84 -8.65
N ILE A 529 -14.40 36.73 -7.66
CA ILE A 529 -13.61 35.53 -7.41
C ILE A 529 -14.10 34.87 -6.11
N LEU A 530 -14.33 33.57 -6.16
CA LEU A 530 -14.74 32.75 -5.01
C LEU A 530 -13.58 31.88 -4.56
N GLU A 531 -13.34 31.80 -3.25
CA GLU A 531 -12.22 31.04 -2.71
C GLU A 531 -12.30 29.55 -3.09
N LYS A 532 -13.49 28.94 -2.96
CA LYS A 532 -13.72 27.53 -3.36
C LYS A 532 -13.34 27.19 -4.81
N GLU A 533 -13.32 28.16 -5.72
CA GLU A 533 -12.94 27.99 -7.13
C GLU A 533 -11.44 28.20 -7.34
N LEU A 534 -10.86 29.17 -6.63
CA LEU A 534 -9.42 29.44 -6.67
C LEU A 534 -8.62 28.31 -6.01
N ASN A 535 -9.08 27.83 -4.84
CA ASN A 535 -8.54 26.67 -4.14
C ASN A 535 -8.51 25.44 -5.05
N LEU A 536 -9.61 25.19 -5.76
CA LEU A 536 -9.71 24.09 -6.73
C LEU A 536 -8.74 24.28 -7.90
N ARG A 537 -8.64 25.50 -8.46
CA ARG A 537 -7.74 25.82 -9.58
C ARG A 537 -6.27 25.58 -9.21
N VAL A 538 -5.83 26.10 -8.07
CA VAL A 538 -4.47 25.91 -7.56
C VAL A 538 -4.22 24.45 -7.22
N MET A 539 -5.13 23.79 -6.49
CA MET A 539 -4.97 22.39 -6.09
C MET A 539 -4.85 21.44 -7.28
N LEU A 540 -5.71 21.56 -8.30
CA LEU A 540 -5.60 20.77 -9.53
C LEU A 540 -4.27 21.03 -10.24
N ARG A 541 -3.73 22.25 -10.20
CA ARG A 541 -2.42 22.56 -10.78
C ARG A 541 -1.26 21.97 -9.97
N VAL A 542 -1.35 21.99 -8.64
CA VAL A 542 -0.40 21.34 -7.72
C VAL A 542 -0.39 19.82 -7.93
N ARG A 543 -1.57 19.19 -8.08
CA ARG A 543 -1.72 17.77 -8.44
C ARG A 543 -0.93 17.45 -9.72
N ASP A 544 -1.19 18.18 -10.80
CA ASP A 544 -0.58 17.91 -12.11
C ASP A 544 0.95 18.04 -12.06
N LEU A 545 1.46 19.05 -11.33
CA LEU A 545 2.88 19.28 -11.13
C LEU A 545 3.55 18.18 -10.28
N LEU A 546 2.89 17.71 -9.22
CA LEU A 546 3.38 16.63 -8.36
C LEU A 546 3.37 15.28 -9.08
N GLN A 547 2.32 14.97 -9.84
CA GLN A 547 2.26 13.77 -10.69
C GLN A 547 3.35 13.78 -11.77
N GLN A 548 3.63 14.93 -12.38
CA GLN A 548 4.76 15.10 -13.32
C GLN A 548 6.14 14.94 -12.64
N ALA A 549 6.24 15.25 -11.35
CA ALA A 549 7.44 15.02 -10.54
C ALA A 549 7.54 13.58 -9.96
N GLY A 550 6.58 12.69 -10.26
CA GLY A 550 6.59 11.29 -9.86
C GLY A 550 5.97 10.97 -8.50
N PHE A 551 5.24 11.92 -7.89
CA PHE A 551 4.50 11.67 -6.65
C PHE A 551 3.12 11.06 -6.92
N GLN A 552 2.65 10.21 -6.01
CA GLN A 552 1.29 9.69 -6.04
C GLN A 552 0.36 10.70 -5.37
N VAL A 553 -0.67 11.17 -6.08
CA VAL A 553 -1.55 12.24 -5.60
C VAL A 553 -3.02 11.80 -5.55
N THR A 554 -3.58 11.81 -4.35
CA THR A 554 -5.02 11.73 -4.09
C THR A 554 -5.58 13.16 -3.93
N THR A 555 -6.81 13.40 -4.38
CA THR A 555 -7.49 14.70 -4.22
C THR A 555 -8.87 14.52 -3.61
N THR A 556 -9.23 15.29 -2.60
CA THR A 556 -10.55 15.21 -1.94
C THR A 556 -11.72 15.54 -2.87
N ARG A 557 -11.52 16.50 -3.78
CA ARG A 557 -12.46 16.86 -4.85
C ARG A 557 -11.73 17.30 -6.12
N THR A 558 -12.31 16.99 -7.28
CA THR A 558 -11.79 17.38 -8.62
C THR A 558 -12.69 18.37 -9.36
N ARG A 559 -13.75 18.86 -8.69
CA ARG A 559 -14.75 19.80 -9.21
C ARG A 559 -15.24 20.70 -8.07
N ASP A 560 -16.12 21.65 -8.39
CA ASP A 560 -16.92 22.30 -7.36
C ASP A 560 -17.99 21.34 -6.83
N SER A 561 -17.77 20.80 -5.64
CA SER A 561 -18.74 20.04 -4.86
C SER A 561 -18.28 19.93 -3.41
N GLN A 562 -19.21 19.58 -2.53
CA GLN A 562 -18.87 18.92 -1.26
C GLN A 562 -18.16 17.58 -1.53
N VAL A 563 -17.42 17.10 -0.54
CA VAL A 563 -16.74 15.79 -0.50
C VAL A 563 -17.67 14.74 0.11
N ASN A 564 -18.45 15.10 1.13
CA ASN A 564 -19.54 14.27 1.68
C ASN A 564 -20.80 14.33 0.79
N THR A 565 -20.68 13.89 -0.46
CA THR A 565 -21.77 13.95 -1.46
C THR A 565 -23.02 13.20 -1.04
N ASP A 566 -22.84 12.14 -0.26
CA ASP A 566 -23.90 11.23 0.19
C ASP A 566 -24.65 11.78 1.42
N LYS A 567 -24.19 12.89 2.01
CA LYS A 567 -24.76 13.52 3.21
C LYS A 567 -24.88 12.54 4.37
N LYS A 568 -23.80 11.82 4.64
CA LYS A 568 -23.68 10.91 5.79
C LYS A 568 -23.32 11.69 7.04
N ASP A 569 -23.84 11.27 8.19
CA ASP A 569 -23.25 11.59 9.49
C ASP A 569 -21.93 10.82 9.57
N LEU A 570 -20.80 11.54 9.54
CA LEU A 570 -19.46 10.97 9.56
C LEU A 570 -18.74 11.29 10.88
N THR A 571 -19.16 12.33 11.59
CA THR A 571 -18.73 12.64 12.95
C THR A 571 -19.32 11.68 13.98
N GLY A 572 -20.56 11.22 13.77
CA GLY A 572 -21.34 10.43 14.71
C GLY A 572 -22.16 11.26 15.71
N ASP A 573 -22.39 12.55 15.42
CA ASP A 573 -23.07 13.50 16.33
C ASP A 573 -24.61 13.54 16.19
N GLY A 574 -25.15 12.73 15.27
CA GLY A 574 -26.57 12.65 14.94
C GLY A 574 -27.07 13.69 13.93
N LYS A 575 -26.18 14.46 13.30
CA LYS A 575 -26.51 15.50 12.32
C LYS A 575 -25.68 15.31 11.04
N VAL A 576 -25.91 16.19 10.06
CA VAL A 576 -25.09 16.28 8.85
C VAL A 576 -24.81 17.74 8.59
N THR A 577 -23.53 18.12 8.69
CA THR A 577 -23.06 19.49 8.81
C THR A 577 -21.80 19.72 7.97
N VAL A 578 -21.19 20.91 8.07
CA VAL A 578 -19.86 21.16 7.49
C VAL A 578 -18.78 20.29 8.15
N SER A 579 -18.92 19.96 9.45
CA SER A 579 -18.01 19.05 10.15
C SER A 579 -17.90 17.69 9.47
N ASP A 580 -19.01 17.17 8.92
CA ASP A 580 -19.03 15.89 8.22
C ASP A 580 -18.40 15.96 6.82
N ASP A 581 -18.44 17.13 6.16
CA ASP A 581 -17.65 17.36 4.93
C ASP A 581 -16.14 17.44 5.23
N LEU A 582 -15.78 18.11 6.32
CA LEU A 582 -14.40 18.18 6.80
C LEU A 582 -13.90 16.79 7.26
N GLN A 583 -14.76 15.98 7.89
CA GLN A 583 -14.45 14.59 8.23
C GLN A 583 -14.26 13.72 6.98
N ALA A 584 -15.05 13.92 5.92
CA ALA A 584 -14.87 13.20 4.65
C ALA A 584 -13.52 13.51 3.98
N ARG A 585 -13.00 14.74 4.13
CA ARG A 585 -11.68 15.14 3.64
C ARG A 585 -10.56 14.43 4.41
N VAL A 586 -10.64 14.42 5.73
CA VAL A 586 -9.68 13.72 6.59
C VAL A 586 -9.75 12.20 6.41
N ASP A 587 -10.94 11.63 6.25
CA ASP A 587 -11.13 10.22 5.92
C ASP A 587 -10.56 9.87 4.54
N THR A 588 -10.68 10.75 3.55
CA THR A 588 -10.07 10.57 2.23
C THR A 588 -8.54 10.52 2.34
N ALA A 589 -7.94 11.42 3.13
CA ALA A 589 -6.51 11.40 3.41
C ALA A 589 -6.09 10.08 4.08
N ASN A 590 -6.76 9.71 5.17
CA ASN A 590 -6.48 8.47 5.93
C ASN A 590 -6.61 7.21 5.05
N ASN A 591 -7.71 7.08 4.30
CA ASN A 591 -8.00 5.92 3.45
C ASN A 591 -7.03 5.80 2.26
N SER A 592 -6.34 6.87 1.87
CA SER A 592 -5.36 6.84 0.78
C SER A 592 -4.01 6.23 1.16
N GLY A 593 -3.69 6.16 2.47
CA GLY A 593 -2.35 5.79 2.95
C GLY A 593 -1.25 6.80 2.63
N SER A 594 -1.60 8.08 2.37
CA SER A 594 -0.64 9.14 2.03
C SER A 594 0.35 9.44 3.16
N ASP A 595 1.54 9.92 2.78
CA ASP A 595 2.61 10.34 3.68
C ASP A 595 2.45 11.76 4.20
N ILE A 596 1.71 12.61 3.47
CA ILE A 596 1.34 13.98 3.89
C ILE A 596 -0.08 14.33 3.42
N PHE A 597 -0.72 15.24 4.16
CA PHE A 597 -1.99 15.88 3.81
C PHE A 597 -1.80 17.40 3.67
N VAL A 598 -2.19 17.97 2.53
CA VAL A 598 -1.99 19.40 2.24
C VAL A 598 -3.31 20.01 1.79
N ALA A 599 -3.91 20.84 2.62
CA ALA A 599 -5.06 21.66 2.25
C ALA A 599 -4.62 23.00 1.67
N ILE A 600 -5.35 23.46 0.66
CA ILE A 600 -5.05 24.67 -0.11
C ILE A 600 -6.24 25.62 -0.02
N HIS A 601 -5.99 26.80 0.54
CA HIS A 601 -6.94 27.87 0.86
C HIS A 601 -6.42 29.25 0.44
N PHE A 602 -7.30 30.25 0.43
CA PHE A 602 -6.97 31.67 0.23
C PHE A 602 -7.73 32.52 1.25
N ASN A 603 -6.99 33.23 2.10
CA ASN A 603 -7.49 33.73 3.37
C ASN A 603 -8.52 34.86 3.23
N GLY A 604 -9.32 35.07 4.26
CA GLY A 604 -10.27 36.17 4.38
C GLY A 604 -10.43 36.64 5.82
N ILE A 605 -10.19 37.92 6.07
CA ILE A 605 -10.31 38.54 7.39
C ILE A 605 -10.97 39.92 7.30
N SER A 606 -11.57 40.37 8.41
CA SER A 606 -12.36 41.60 8.48
C SER A 606 -11.56 42.90 8.36
N ASP A 607 -10.23 42.86 8.52
CA ASP A 607 -9.34 43.97 8.22
C ASP A 607 -8.76 43.81 6.80
N PRO A 608 -9.19 44.63 5.81
CA PRO A 608 -8.73 44.52 4.44
C PRO A 608 -7.26 44.95 4.23
N ASN A 609 -6.60 45.47 5.27
CA ASN A 609 -5.18 45.83 5.22
C ASN A 609 -4.25 44.61 5.46
N ILE A 610 -4.79 43.51 5.99
CA ILE A 610 -4.03 42.26 6.22
C ILE A 610 -3.92 41.49 4.91
N LYS A 611 -2.68 41.14 4.54
CA LYS A 611 -2.33 40.39 3.33
C LYS A 611 -1.13 39.48 3.59
N GLY A 612 -0.85 38.51 2.71
CA GLY A 612 0.31 37.62 2.83
C GLY A 612 0.02 36.12 2.83
N THR A 613 1.08 35.33 2.95
CA THR A 613 1.02 33.86 3.13
C THR A 613 0.90 33.50 4.60
N TYR A 614 0.08 32.49 4.91
CA TYR A 614 0.22 31.70 6.14
C TYR A 614 0.28 30.21 5.76
N VAL A 615 1.09 29.41 6.46
CA VAL A 615 0.96 27.95 6.39
C VAL A 615 0.82 27.39 7.79
N PHE A 616 -0.39 26.94 8.11
CA PHE A 616 -0.75 26.43 9.41
C PHE A 616 -0.38 24.97 9.59
N PHE A 617 0.16 24.66 10.76
CA PHE A 617 0.35 23.30 11.28
C PHE A 617 -0.19 23.21 12.70
N ASP A 618 -0.58 22.00 13.11
CA ASP A 618 -1.01 21.70 14.47
C ASP A 618 0.19 21.16 15.30
N PRO A 619 0.55 21.80 16.43
CA PRO A 619 1.67 21.39 17.28
C PRO A 619 1.36 20.21 18.22
N ASP A 620 0.09 19.84 18.43
CA ASP A 620 -0.34 18.92 19.49
C ASP A 620 -0.66 17.50 18.93
N ARG A 621 0.08 17.13 17.87
CA ARG A 621 -0.12 15.90 17.08
C ARG A 621 1.11 15.01 17.07
N PRO A 622 0.97 13.68 16.93
CA PRO A 622 2.11 12.75 16.84
C PRO A 622 3.13 13.06 15.73
N TYR A 623 2.74 13.86 14.74
CA TYR A 623 3.55 14.25 13.58
C TYR A 623 3.98 15.73 13.60
N ALA A 624 3.81 16.46 14.71
CA ALA A 624 3.96 17.91 14.79
C ALA A 624 5.28 18.45 14.18
N ASP A 625 6.43 17.83 14.48
CA ASP A 625 7.73 18.23 13.91
C ASP A 625 7.79 18.07 12.38
N HIS A 626 7.12 17.06 11.83
CA HIS A 626 7.01 16.84 10.39
C HIS A 626 6.02 17.82 9.74
N SER A 627 4.85 18.06 10.36
CA SER A 627 3.89 19.06 9.90
C SER A 627 4.50 20.46 9.88
N LYS A 628 5.25 20.83 10.94
CA LYS A 628 5.99 22.07 11.04
C LYS A 628 7.08 22.18 9.96
N ALA A 629 7.89 21.14 9.77
CA ALA A 629 8.92 21.13 8.74
C ALA A 629 8.35 21.18 7.31
N LEU A 630 7.18 20.57 7.07
CA LEU A 630 6.45 20.69 5.82
C LEU A 630 5.93 22.12 5.61
N ALA A 631 5.34 22.73 6.64
CA ALA A 631 4.87 24.12 6.61
C ALA A 631 6.01 25.10 6.27
N GLU A 632 7.14 25.01 6.96
CA GLU A 632 8.33 25.86 6.72
C GLU A 632 8.88 25.77 5.29
N LEU A 633 8.84 24.57 4.69
CA LEU A 633 9.35 24.33 3.34
C LEU A 633 8.36 24.77 2.25
N VAL A 634 7.06 24.63 2.49
CA VAL A 634 5.99 25.09 1.58
C VAL A 634 5.87 26.60 1.60
N ASP A 635 5.74 27.21 2.78
CA ASP A 635 5.64 28.67 2.98
C ASP A 635 6.81 29.40 2.30
N SER A 636 8.04 29.11 2.72
CA SER A 636 9.24 29.76 2.17
C SER A 636 9.46 29.50 0.67
N SER A 637 8.73 28.55 0.07
CA SER A 637 8.74 28.30 -1.37
C SER A 637 7.62 29.02 -2.12
N ILE A 638 6.45 29.22 -1.52
CA ILE A 638 5.40 30.12 -2.03
C ILE A 638 5.90 31.58 -1.97
N SER A 639 6.44 32.02 -0.83
CA SER A 639 7.02 33.37 -0.62
C SER A 639 8.25 33.68 -1.49
N ARG A 640 8.83 32.65 -2.14
CA ARG A 640 9.86 32.76 -3.17
C ARG A 640 9.24 32.82 -4.57
N ALA A 641 8.41 31.84 -4.92
CA ALA A 641 7.80 31.74 -6.24
C ALA A 641 6.91 32.96 -6.58
N LEU A 642 6.15 33.49 -5.61
CA LEU A 642 5.37 34.74 -5.78
C LEU A 642 6.28 35.92 -6.16
N ARG A 643 7.42 36.05 -5.47
CA ARG A 643 8.41 37.11 -5.66
C ARG A 643 9.09 37.02 -7.02
N ASP A 644 9.47 35.80 -7.42
CA ASP A 644 10.03 35.50 -8.75
C ASP A 644 9.00 35.76 -9.88
N ALA A 645 7.71 35.58 -9.60
CA ALA A 645 6.60 35.94 -10.49
C ALA A 645 6.20 37.44 -10.44
N GLY A 646 6.98 38.28 -9.74
CA GLY A 646 6.81 39.73 -9.69
C GLY A 646 5.85 40.24 -8.61
N TYR A 647 5.42 39.41 -7.66
CA TYR A 647 4.54 39.80 -6.56
C TYR A 647 5.23 39.69 -5.19
N THR A 648 5.47 40.84 -4.55
CA THR A 648 5.98 40.88 -3.16
C THR A 648 4.80 41.03 -2.21
N THR A 649 4.50 39.97 -1.44
CA THR A 649 3.51 40.00 -0.35
C THR A 649 4.21 39.90 1.01
N VAL A 650 3.42 39.87 2.09
CA VAL A 650 3.92 39.65 3.46
C VAL A 650 4.09 38.15 3.70
N ASP A 651 5.21 37.78 4.30
CA ASP A 651 5.53 36.41 4.69
C ASP A 651 5.30 36.30 6.21
N HIS A 652 4.27 35.58 6.64
CA HIS A 652 3.95 35.38 8.07
C HIS A 652 4.51 34.05 8.62
N GLY A 653 5.06 33.20 7.77
CA GLY A 653 5.73 31.97 8.15
C GLY A 653 4.83 30.79 8.54
N ALA A 654 5.49 29.66 8.79
CA ALA A 654 4.88 28.45 9.34
C ALA A 654 4.31 28.72 10.75
N THR A 655 2.98 28.72 10.86
CA THR A 655 2.23 29.23 12.01
C THR A 655 1.45 28.11 12.71
N ARG A 656 1.25 28.20 14.02
CA ARG A 656 0.39 27.26 14.77
C ARG A 656 -1.08 27.59 14.54
N ASP A 657 -1.93 26.63 14.22
CA ASP A 657 -3.38 26.85 14.09
C ASP A 657 -4.01 27.45 15.37
N THR A 658 -3.62 26.93 16.54
CA THR A 658 -4.01 27.44 17.86
C THR A 658 -3.69 28.92 18.11
N SER A 659 -2.79 29.53 17.33
CA SER A 659 -2.48 30.96 17.47
C SER A 659 -3.49 31.91 16.80
N VAL A 660 -4.30 31.41 15.85
CA VAL A 660 -5.31 32.22 15.14
C VAL A 660 -6.75 31.89 15.54
N LEU A 661 -7.00 30.71 16.11
CA LEU A 661 -8.32 30.28 16.61
C LEU A 661 -8.47 30.42 18.14
N GLY A 662 -7.68 31.28 18.79
CA GLY A 662 -7.81 31.59 20.22
C GLY A 662 -7.48 30.43 21.18
N GLY A 663 -6.84 29.37 20.68
CA GLY A 663 -6.54 28.13 21.42
C GLY A 663 -7.15 26.87 20.82
N ASP A 664 -8.17 26.99 19.95
CA ASP A 664 -8.76 25.87 19.22
C ASP A 664 -7.95 25.48 17.96
N HIS A 665 -8.29 24.36 17.33
CA HIS A 665 -7.60 23.81 16.16
C HIS A 665 -8.42 23.88 14.86
N TYR A 666 -7.75 23.97 13.71
CA TYR A 666 -8.44 23.78 12.43
C TYR A 666 -8.83 22.32 12.25
N TYR A 667 -10.09 22.03 11.88
CA TYR A 667 -10.64 20.67 11.80
C TYR A 667 -9.75 19.66 11.07
N LEU A 668 -9.17 20.06 9.93
CA LEU A 668 -8.33 19.18 9.09
C LEU A 668 -6.98 18.80 9.72
N LEU A 669 -6.51 19.58 10.69
CA LEU A 669 -5.24 19.39 11.39
C LEU A 669 -5.43 18.76 12.77
N SER A 670 -6.44 19.24 13.49
CA SER A 670 -6.86 18.99 14.88
C SER A 670 -6.60 17.59 15.47
N PRO A 671 -6.32 17.48 16.78
CA PRO A 671 -6.35 16.23 17.52
C PRO A 671 -7.79 15.67 17.59
N LYS A 672 -7.95 14.52 18.27
CA LYS A 672 -9.30 13.96 18.46
C LYS A 672 -10.10 14.82 19.44
N THR A 673 -11.29 15.25 19.03
CA THR A 673 -12.25 15.99 19.86
C THR A 673 -13.65 15.39 19.68
N ASP A 674 -14.65 15.93 20.38
CA ASP A 674 -16.06 15.55 20.19
C ASP A 674 -16.59 15.95 18.79
N ALA A 675 -15.97 16.93 18.13
CA ALA A 675 -16.26 17.29 16.75
C ALA A 675 -15.41 16.47 15.75
N VAL A 676 -14.12 16.26 16.03
CA VAL A 676 -13.17 15.57 15.14
C VAL A 676 -13.05 14.10 15.51
N ALA A 677 -14.00 13.30 15.02
CA ALA A 677 -14.13 11.88 15.35
C ALA A 677 -12.91 11.03 14.93
N ARG A 678 -12.33 11.33 13.76
CA ARG A 678 -11.14 10.65 13.20
C ARG A 678 -10.15 11.68 12.66
N PRO A 679 -9.12 12.07 13.44
CA PRO A 679 -8.04 12.94 12.97
C PRO A 679 -7.22 12.33 11.82
N SER A 680 -6.39 13.16 11.18
CA SER A 680 -5.41 12.73 10.18
C SER A 680 -4.34 11.82 10.80
N GLN A 681 -3.92 10.79 10.04
CA GLN A 681 -2.93 9.77 10.42
C GLN A 681 -1.55 10.00 9.77
N MET A 682 -1.27 11.26 9.41
CA MET A 682 -0.09 11.71 8.68
C MET A 682 0.22 13.18 9.02
N PRO A 683 1.46 13.65 8.80
CA PRO A 683 1.78 15.08 8.78
C PRO A 683 0.79 15.86 7.91
N ALA A 684 0.31 17.00 8.41
CA ALA A 684 -0.76 17.78 7.79
C ALA A 684 -0.52 19.29 7.88
N ILE A 685 -0.87 20.03 6.81
CA ILE A 685 -0.84 21.50 6.78
C ILE A 685 -2.07 22.09 6.06
N ILE A 686 -2.43 23.33 6.43
CA ILE A 686 -3.32 24.20 5.65
C ILE A 686 -2.46 25.36 5.14
N GLY A 687 -2.34 25.51 3.82
CA GLY A 687 -1.69 26.69 3.22
C GLY A 687 -2.71 27.72 2.78
N GLU A 688 -2.67 28.89 3.41
CA GLU A 688 -3.42 30.10 3.07
C GLU A 688 -2.57 30.96 2.15
N SER A 689 -2.86 30.92 0.85
CA SER A 689 -1.90 31.35 -0.16
C SER A 689 -1.77 32.87 -0.33
N LEU A 690 -2.89 33.60 -0.28
CA LEU A 690 -3.02 35.07 -0.31
C LEU A 690 -4.41 35.46 0.26
N PHE A 691 -4.62 36.71 0.69
CA PHE A 691 -5.90 37.21 1.23
C PHE A 691 -6.83 37.79 0.14
N LEU A 692 -8.00 37.19 -0.11
CA LEU A 692 -8.99 37.78 -1.03
C LEU A 692 -9.68 39.03 -0.45
N THR A 693 -9.66 39.21 0.87
CA THR A 693 -10.17 40.45 1.51
C THR A 693 -9.24 41.66 1.36
N ASN A 694 -8.03 41.47 0.81
CA ASN A 694 -7.10 42.55 0.51
C ASN A 694 -7.03 42.84 -1.00
N GLU A 695 -7.04 44.13 -1.35
CA GLU A 695 -7.05 44.59 -2.75
C GLU A 695 -5.80 44.16 -3.54
N ASP A 696 -4.60 44.22 -2.96
CA ASP A 696 -3.37 43.84 -3.67
C ASP A 696 -3.31 42.32 -3.91
N ASP A 697 -3.60 41.53 -2.88
CA ASP A 697 -3.56 40.07 -2.91
C ASP A 697 -4.65 39.52 -3.85
N ALA A 698 -5.88 40.07 -3.82
CA ALA A 698 -6.95 39.70 -4.75
C ALA A 698 -6.61 40.04 -6.21
N ASN A 699 -6.09 41.26 -6.47
CA ASN A 699 -5.63 41.64 -7.81
C ASN A 699 -4.36 40.89 -8.26
N ALA A 700 -3.62 40.24 -7.35
CA ALA A 700 -2.58 39.27 -7.70
C ALA A 700 -3.20 37.91 -8.05
N ALA A 701 -4.07 37.38 -7.20
CA ALA A 701 -4.72 36.07 -7.35
C ALA A 701 -5.54 35.92 -8.64
N ARG A 702 -6.05 37.02 -9.23
CA ARG A 702 -6.73 37.03 -10.54
C ARG A 702 -5.81 36.66 -11.72
N LYS A 703 -4.48 36.68 -11.55
CA LYS A 703 -3.50 36.53 -12.64
C LYS A 703 -2.95 35.10 -12.72
N ASP A 704 -2.99 34.48 -13.89
CA ASP A 704 -2.58 33.08 -14.07
C ASP A 704 -1.09 32.82 -13.73
N ASN A 705 -0.20 33.82 -13.88
CA ASN A 705 1.20 33.69 -13.48
C ASN A 705 1.38 33.61 -11.94
N ILE A 706 0.45 34.19 -11.17
CA ILE A 706 0.45 34.12 -9.70
C ILE A 706 -0.16 32.79 -9.23
N VAL A 707 -1.22 32.32 -9.89
CA VAL A 707 -1.79 30.97 -9.69
C VAL A 707 -0.74 29.88 -9.95
N GLU A 708 0.02 30.00 -11.04
CA GLU A 708 1.14 29.11 -11.37
C GLU A 708 2.29 29.23 -10.35
N ALA A 709 2.58 30.43 -9.84
CA ALA A 709 3.62 30.65 -8.84
C ALA A 709 3.29 29.98 -7.50
N VAL A 710 2.06 30.16 -6.99
CA VAL A 710 1.58 29.47 -5.78
C VAL A 710 1.68 27.96 -5.97
N ALA A 711 1.21 27.43 -7.10
CA ALA A 711 1.25 25.98 -7.36
C ALA A 711 2.69 25.42 -7.43
N ARG A 712 3.65 26.20 -7.95
CA ARG A 712 5.08 25.86 -7.93
C ARG A 712 5.71 25.98 -6.55
N GLY A 713 5.25 26.90 -5.70
CA GLY A 713 5.64 27.00 -4.31
C GLY A 713 5.34 25.71 -3.52
N TYR A 714 4.11 25.20 -3.64
CA TYR A 714 3.75 23.88 -3.09
C TYR A 714 4.62 22.75 -3.65
N LEU A 715 4.80 22.67 -4.97
CA LEU A 715 5.63 21.64 -5.61
C LEU A 715 7.05 21.59 -5.01
N GLU A 716 7.74 22.73 -4.96
CA GLU A 716 9.14 22.77 -4.51
C GLU A 716 9.27 22.58 -3.00
N GLY A 717 8.32 23.08 -2.20
CA GLY A 717 8.27 22.82 -0.76
C GLY A 717 8.06 21.34 -0.42
N ILE A 718 7.14 20.67 -1.14
CA ILE A 718 6.87 19.24 -0.97
C ILE A 718 8.06 18.38 -1.45
N LYS A 719 8.70 18.74 -2.58
CA LYS A 719 9.94 18.11 -3.02
C LYS A 719 11.06 18.23 -1.98
N ALA A 720 11.22 19.42 -1.39
CA ALA A 720 12.20 19.65 -0.33
C ALA A 720 11.87 18.83 0.94
N TYR A 721 10.58 18.68 1.28
CA TYR A 721 10.15 17.84 2.40
C TYR A 721 10.54 16.37 2.16
N PHE A 722 10.20 15.77 1.03
CA PHE A 722 10.54 14.36 0.77
C PHE A 722 12.04 14.11 0.50
N ALA A 723 12.79 15.12 0.07
CA ALA A 723 14.25 15.05 0.02
C ALA A 723 14.90 15.00 1.43
N LYS A 724 14.25 15.62 2.43
CA LYS A 724 14.66 15.60 3.85
C LYS A 724 14.10 14.39 4.61
N TYR A 725 12.89 13.95 4.27
CA TYR A 725 12.15 12.86 4.90
C TYR A 725 11.71 11.82 3.84
N PRO A 726 12.64 11.00 3.31
CA PRO A 726 12.33 9.98 2.32
C PRO A 726 11.49 8.84 2.91
N VAL A 727 10.57 8.30 2.11
CA VAL A 727 9.75 7.13 2.44
C VAL A 727 10.55 5.81 2.32
N ASN A 728 10.21 4.80 3.13
CA ASN A 728 11.03 3.60 3.41
C ASN A 728 10.20 2.29 3.52
#